data_AF-A0A7W6IL27-F1
#
_entry.id   AF-A0A7W6IL27-F1
#
_cell.length_a   1.000
_cell.length_b   1.000
_cell.length_c   1.000
_cell.angle_alpha   90.00
_cell.angle_beta   90.00
_cell.angle_gamma   90.00
#
_symmetry.space_group_name_H-M   'P 1'
#
loop_
_entity.id
_entity.type
_entity.pdbx_description
1 polymer ?
#
loop_
_entity_poly.entity_id
_entity_poly.type
_entity_poly.pdbx_seq_one_letter_code
_entity_poly.pdbx_strand_id
1 'polypeptide(L)'
;MRPQINRLPENAPKGFAGTAIDRTRPLRFRLDGRIVSGYAGDTVLSAALAAGIDTVGQHQNSPIGLTSWAHPAISHASLASDPQFALPMARTPAQDGAEFVTLGAERSRGMTRLFQPGRTLGLKLDAARPLTRPWRTIPGAADTSTDLLVIGGGVAGLSAALAGARVGLTVTLVEARGFLGGHSGLFGTQEGEDAPEESMARLSAEVEAAEAITVLAATQVFSIRPGLARAHRIETSPGTSRGRVIDIAAERIVIAAGALERLPIFAGNRLPGIAGCLDAYEMATRFGVWPGQRAIVATGSNPAYRLAMLASDAGIEIGRILDARPESTSRFIAFSRAYGIVQSPGTVVASAGTARSGGLLSVHTESRHGHTLVTDRLLVCGGWQPDLTLWHIAGGSSAWNADRCRLEAQGRLDSIALAGSAAGYFTRRGCIQSGADAIDQLLGRARRAVDDPIVDPVHETPDGPLAIASPVSEGAPTYLDAGIGLLQRPAEAARKRRFAFWRPARGGLTLLSEAPQPLAVNEVAAGVNLGLIPAEAAGIVAQERVASVPLSVQQELPDPGNWVPIKPTEIPAYLIGRYGPEARIVRIVPNEARILEPGALIFPNSDARHPDEAIGVVLRHDPAGAVGLVAARAATTDNPVTVREKGQIVRAQIAEQDT
;
A
#
# COMPACT_ATOMS: atom_id res chain seq x y z
N MET A 1 17.95 -10.59 28.05
CA MET A 1 17.21 -10.14 26.84
C MET A 1 17.47 -8.65 26.67
N ARG A 2 17.73 -8.12 25.47
CA ARG A 2 17.76 -6.65 25.31
C ARG A 2 16.35 -6.10 25.55
N PRO A 3 16.18 -4.89 26.09
CA PRO A 3 14.86 -4.36 26.39
C PRO A 3 14.05 -4.17 25.10
N GLN A 4 12.83 -4.72 25.08
CA GLN A 4 11.83 -4.44 24.06
C GLN A 4 11.07 -3.19 24.46
N ILE A 5 11.71 -2.02 24.29
CA ILE A 5 11.24 -0.73 24.82
C ILE A 5 9.86 -0.31 24.33
N ASN A 6 9.43 -0.83 23.17
CA ASN A 6 8.15 -0.51 22.55
C ASN A 6 7.15 -1.67 22.68
N ARG A 7 7.42 -2.68 23.50
CA ARG A 7 6.49 -3.79 23.72
C ARG A 7 5.60 -3.48 24.93
N LEU A 8 4.30 -3.50 24.69
CA LEU A 8 3.28 -3.37 25.71
C LEU A 8 3.33 -4.57 26.68
N PRO A 9 2.94 -4.37 27.95
CA PRO A 9 2.94 -5.42 28.95
C PRO A 9 1.91 -6.51 28.59
N GLU A 10 2.09 -7.71 29.14
CA GLU A 10 1.23 -8.87 28.87
C GLU A 10 -0.23 -8.65 29.32
N ASN A 11 -0.44 -7.86 30.36
CA ASN A 11 -1.76 -7.49 30.86
C ASN A 11 -2.31 -6.22 30.20
N ALA A 12 -1.73 -5.77 29.07
CA ALA A 12 -2.27 -4.63 28.33
C ALA A 12 -3.73 -4.90 27.94
N PRO A 13 -4.68 -4.06 28.38
CA PRO A 13 -6.10 -4.29 28.18
C PRO A 13 -6.52 -4.15 26.71
N LYS A 14 -7.78 -4.48 26.44
CA LYS A 14 -8.43 -4.34 25.11
C LYS A 14 -7.67 -5.03 23.97
N GLY A 15 -7.01 -6.14 24.27
CA GLY A 15 -6.34 -6.98 23.26
C GLY A 15 -4.99 -6.43 22.77
N PHE A 16 -4.43 -5.41 23.41
CA PHE A 16 -3.13 -4.82 23.03
C PHE A 16 -1.92 -5.61 23.56
N ALA A 17 -2.15 -6.79 24.13
CA ALA A 17 -1.11 -7.70 24.61
C ALA A 17 -0.37 -8.46 23.49
N GLY A 18 -0.90 -8.45 22.25
CA GLY A 18 -0.35 -9.16 21.10
C GLY A 18 -0.85 -10.60 20.97
N THR A 19 -1.95 -10.80 20.24
CA THR A 19 -2.58 -12.12 20.08
C THR A 19 -1.80 -13.11 19.21
N ALA A 20 -0.82 -12.63 18.43
CA ALA A 20 -0.06 -13.44 17.48
C ALA A 20 1.33 -13.86 18.02
N ILE A 21 1.65 -13.55 19.27
CA ILE A 21 2.93 -13.89 19.91
C ILE A 21 2.75 -14.85 21.08
N ASP A 22 3.74 -15.70 21.31
CA ASP A 22 3.84 -16.55 22.49
C ASP A 22 4.96 -16.03 23.42
N ARG A 23 4.54 -15.32 24.47
CA ARG A 23 5.44 -14.70 25.46
C ARG A 23 6.24 -15.70 26.28
N THR A 24 5.83 -16.97 26.30
CA THR A 24 6.55 -18.04 27.01
C THR A 24 7.75 -18.56 26.21
N ARG A 25 7.83 -18.21 24.92
CA ARG A 25 8.89 -18.65 23.99
C ARG A 25 9.69 -17.47 23.47
N PRO A 26 10.59 -16.88 24.28
CA PRO A 26 11.46 -15.81 23.82
C PRO A 26 12.46 -16.32 22.77
N LEU A 27 12.79 -15.46 21.81
CA LEU A 27 13.78 -15.74 20.77
C LEU A 27 14.75 -14.57 20.57
N ARG A 28 15.90 -14.86 19.95
CA ARG A 28 16.91 -13.88 19.56
C ARG A 28 17.43 -14.18 18.17
N PHE A 29 17.53 -13.15 17.34
CA PHE A 29 18.09 -13.26 15.99
C PHE A 29 18.99 -12.07 15.70
N ARG A 30 19.74 -12.13 14.60
CA ARG A 30 20.55 -11.01 14.10
C ARG A 30 19.87 -10.36 12.91
N LEU A 31 19.76 -9.04 12.93
CA LEU A 31 19.41 -8.22 11.78
C LEU A 31 20.56 -7.27 11.51
N ASP A 32 21.21 -7.41 10.36
CA ASP A 32 22.35 -6.58 9.98
C ASP A 32 23.50 -6.62 11.01
N GLY A 33 23.73 -7.80 11.57
CA GLY A 33 24.70 -8.04 12.65
C GLY A 33 24.23 -7.59 14.04
N ARG A 34 23.06 -6.96 14.17
CA ARG A 34 22.51 -6.49 15.46
C ARG A 34 21.62 -7.55 16.08
N ILE A 35 21.85 -7.86 17.35
CA ILE A 35 20.97 -8.78 18.10
C ILE A 35 19.63 -8.09 18.39
N VAL A 36 18.55 -8.71 17.93
CA VAL A 36 17.16 -8.32 18.17
C VAL A 36 16.51 -9.41 19.02
N SER A 37 15.72 -9.01 20.03
CA SER A 37 14.97 -9.94 20.89
C SER A 37 13.49 -9.89 20.52
N GLY A 38 12.84 -11.05 20.47
CA GLY A 38 11.45 -11.24 20.08
C GLY A 38 10.79 -12.36 20.87
N TYR A 39 9.58 -12.70 20.47
CA TYR A 39 8.86 -13.90 20.89
C TYR A 39 8.48 -14.74 19.67
N ALA A 40 8.27 -16.05 19.87
CA ALA A 40 7.69 -16.88 18.82
C ALA A 40 6.37 -16.25 18.34
N GLY A 41 6.18 -16.18 17.02
CA GLY A 41 5.04 -15.50 16.39
C GLY A 41 5.31 -14.04 15.98
N ASP A 42 6.37 -13.40 16.50
CA ASP A 42 6.83 -12.13 15.94
C ASP A 42 7.23 -12.31 14.47
N THR A 43 7.08 -11.23 13.69
CA THR A 43 7.80 -11.07 12.44
C THR A 43 9.13 -10.35 12.68
N VAL A 44 10.04 -10.39 11.70
CA VAL A 44 11.29 -9.63 11.77
C VAL A 44 10.99 -8.14 11.97
N LEU A 45 9.93 -7.61 11.35
CA LEU A 45 9.47 -6.24 11.53
C LEU A 45 8.95 -5.97 12.95
N SER A 46 8.02 -6.78 13.47
CA SER A 46 7.43 -6.53 14.79
C SER A 46 8.45 -6.62 15.92
N ALA A 47 9.39 -7.56 15.82
CA ALA A 47 10.50 -7.68 16.76
C ALA A 47 11.47 -6.48 16.66
N ALA A 48 11.77 -6.01 15.44
CA ALA A 48 12.61 -4.83 15.24
C ALA A 48 11.97 -3.56 15.84
N LEU A 49 10.69 -3.32 15.56
CA LEU A 49 9.93 -2.19 16.11
C LEU A 49 9.86 -2.25 17.63
N ALA A 50 9.62 -3.43 18.21
CA ALA A 50 9.62 -3.62 19.67
C ALA A 50 10.98 -3.36 20.31
N ALA A 51 12.07 -3.70 19.63
CA ALA A 51 13.44 -3.43 20.07
C ALA A 51 13.85 -1.95 19.91
N GLY A 52 12.98 -1.10 19.35
CA GLY A 52 13.25 0.33 19.15
C GLY A 52 13.83 0.72 17.79
N ILE A 53 13.89 -0.23 16.83
CA ILE A 53 14.28 0.07 15.45
C ILE A 53 13.04 0.60 14.73
N ASP A 54 12.95 1.90 14.54
CA ASP A 54 11.77 2.61 14.02
C ASP A 54 12.04 3.41 12.75
N THR A 55 13.27 3.32 12.21
CA THR A 55 13.71 4.10 11.06
C THR A 55 14.28 3.17 9.99
N VAL A 56 13.76 3.27 8.77
CA VAL A 56 14.27 2.53 7.61
C VAL A 56 15.64 3.08 7.20
N GLY A 57 15.72 4.39 7.05
CA GLY A 57 16.82 5.05 6.37
C GLY A 57 16.57 6.53 6.18
N GLN A 58 17.30 7.14 5.25
CA GLN A 58 17.14 8.55 4.90
C GLN A 58 16.84 8.71 3.41
N HIS A 59 15.88 9.58 3.09
CA HIS A 59 15.58 10.07 1.76
C HIS A 59 15.69 11.59 1.78
N GLN A 60 16.55 12.16 0.94
CA GLN A 60 16.84 13.59 0.83
C GLN A 60 17.17 14.21 2.20
N ASN A 61 18.06 13.55 2.94
CA ASN A 61 18.47 13.90 4.31
C ASN A 61 17.35 13.88 5.37
N SER A 62 16.16 13.38 5.04
CA SER A 62 15.05 13.20 5.99
C SER A 62 14.90 11.73 6.37
N PRO A 63 14.77 11.39 7.67
CA PRO A 63 14.56 10.01 8.09
C PRO A 63 13.17 9.52 7.70
N ILE A 64 13.07 8.26 7.29
CA ILE A 64 11.81 7.59 6.97
C ILE A 64 11.50 6.54 8.03
N GLY A 65 10.31 6.62 8.61
CA GLY A 65 9.79 5.68 9.60
C GLY A 65 9.63 4.27 9.03
N LEU A 66 9.99 3.27 9.84
CA LEU A 66 9.77 1.86 9.58
C LEU A 66 8.34 1.49 9.99
N THR A 67 7.57 0.92 9.06
CA THR A 67 6.16 0.53 9.28
C THR A 67 5.84 -0.78 8.54
N SER A 68 4.62 -1.32 8.70
CA SER A 68 4.17 -2.47 7.88
C SER A 68 4.07 -2.17 6.38
N TRP A 69 4.04 -0.89 6.00
CA TRP A 69 3.97 -0.43 4.61
C TRP A 69 5.33 0.01 4.06
N ALA A 70 6.19 0.53 4.92
CA ALA A 70 7.50 1.06 4.60
C ALA A 70 8.61 0.23 5.27
N HIS A 71 8.95 -0.91 4.65
CA HIS A 71 10.01 -1.79 5.14
C HIS A 71 10.80 -2.41 3.98
N PRO A 72 12.10 -2.70 4.18
CA PRO A 72 12.91 -3.32 3.14
C PRO A 72 12.54 -4.80 2.93
N ALA A 73 13.03 -5.35 1.81
CA ALA A 73 13.21 -6.79 1.71
C ALA A 73 14.41 -7.21 2.56
N ILE A 74 14.41 -8.45 3.02
CA ILE A 74 15.48 -9.09 3.77
C ILE A 74 15.81 -10.44 3.14
N SER A 75 16.96 -11.01 3.47
CA SER A 75 17.27 -12.41 3.20
C SER A 75 18.04 -12.99 4.39
N HIS A 76 18.09 -14.31 4.50
CA HIS A 76 19.08 -14.96 5.36
C HIS A 76 20.48 -14.59 4.84
N ALA A 77 21.43 -14.31 5.73
CA ALA A 77 22.76 -13.83 5.35
C ALA A 77 23.47 -14.77 4.37
N SER A 78 23.29 -16.09 4.53
CA SER A 78 23.84 -17.11 3.65
C SER A 78 23.19 -17.17 2.26
N LEU A 79 22.03 -16.53 2.06
CA LEU A 79 21.23 -16.54 0.83
C LEU A 79 21.04 -15.11 0.26
N ALA A 80 21.82 -14.14 0.75
CA ALA A 80 21.61 -12.73 0.41
C ALA A 80 21.93 -12.38 -1.05
N SER A 81 22.72 -13.21 -1.74
CA SER A 81 23.08 -13.02 -3.15
C SER A 81 22.02 -13.49 -4.13
N ASP A 82 21.03 -14.27 -3.69
CA ASP A 82 20.02 -14.85 -4.55
C ASP A 82 18.64 -14.19 -4.32
N PRO A 83 18.11 -13.44 -5.30
CA PRO A 83 16.83 -12.75 -5.17
C PRO A 83 15.63 -13.69 -4.96
N GLN A 84 15.76 -14.98 -5.28
CA GLN A 84 14.72 -15.99 -5.05
C GLN A 84 14.39 -16.21 -3.58
N PHE A 85 15.39 -16.05 -2.72
CA PHE A 85 15.21 -16.19 -1.28
C PHE A 85 14.91 -14.87 -0.58
N ALA A 86 14.67 -13.80 -1.33
CA ALA A 86 14.24 -12.53 -0.76
C ALA A 86 12.87 -12.67 -0.07
N LEU A 87 12.78 -12.04 1.09
CA LEU A 87 11.65 -12.12 2.00
C LEU A 87 11.20 -10.71 2.42
N PRO A 88 9.89 -10.43 2.54
CA PRO A 88 9.40 -9.18 3.11
C PRO A 88 9.55 -9.20 4.64
N MET A 89 10.24 -8.20 5.18
CA MET A 89 10.46 -8.06 6.63
C MET A 89 9.16 -8.14 7.46
N ALA A 90 8.06 -7.57 6.96
CA ALA A 90 6.77 -7.53 7.64
C ALA A 90 6.04 -8.88 7.74
N ARG A 91 6.34 -9.86 6.86
CA ARG A 91 5.66 -11.17 6.86
C ARG A 91 6.59 -12.31 7.27
N THR A 92 7.89 -12.05 7.36
CA THR A 92 8.89 -13.08 7.71
C THR A 92 8.87 -13.34 9.20
N PRO A 93 8.59 -14.57 9.66
CA PRO A 93 8.67 -14.91 11.08
C PRO A 93 10.07 -14.65 11.63
N ALA A 94 10.16 -14.06 12.81
CA ALA A 94 11.40 -14.03 13.56
C ALA A 94 11.72 -15.45 14.04
N GLN A 95 12.97 -15.88 13.88
CA GLN A 95 13.40 -17.24 14.24
C GLN A 95 14.62 -17.19 15.13
N ASP A 96 14.64 -18.02 16.17
CA ASP A 96 15.78 -18.06 17.09
C ASP A 96 17.06 -18.48 16.36
N GLY A 97 18.15 -17.75 16.61
CA GLY A 97 19.46 -17.95 15.98
C GLY A 97 19.59 -17.46 14.54
N ALA A 98 18.50 -17.08 13.85
CA ALA A 98 18.56 -16.66 12.45
C ALA A 98 19.40 -15.39 12.26
N GLU A 99 19.99 -15.26 11.08
CA GLU A 99 20.74 -14.08 10.68
C GLU A 99 20.17 -13.51 9.39
N PHE A 100 19.51 -12.35 9.50
CA PHE A 100 18.92 -11.63 8.40
C PHE A 100 19.76 -10.42 8.02
N VAL A 101 19.77 -10.10 6.73
CA VAL A 101 20.32 -8.87 6.17
C VAL A 101 19.28 -8.15 5.33
N THR A 102 19.23 -6.82 5.42
CA THR A 102 18.41 -5.98 4.55
C THR A 102 18.96 -5.95 3.12
N LEU A 103 18.09 -6.08 2.13
CA LEU A 103 18.43 -6.01 0.71
C LEU A 103 18.24 -4.58 0.16
N GLY A 104 18.98 -4.24 -0.90
CA GLY A 104 18.58 -3.18 -1.84
C GLY A 104 18.96 -1.73 -1.53
N ALA A 105 19.87 -1.44 -0.59
CA ALA A 105 20.37 -0.07 -0.44
C ALA A 105 21.80 0.00 0.08
N GLU A 106 22.58 0.92 -0.49
CA GLU A 106 23.81 1.37 0.14
C GLU A 106 23.51 1.80 1.58
N ARG A 107 24.36 1.35 2.51
CA ARG A 107 24.27 1.82 3.90
C ARG A 107 25.03 3.11 4.05
N SER A 108 24.50 4.01 4.88
CA SER A 108 25.29 5.14 5.37
C SER A 108 26.54 4.63 6.12
N ARG A 109 27.72 4.93 5.58
CA ARG A 109 29.04 4.72 6.20
C ARG A 109 29.52 6.09 6.72
N GLY A 110 29.00 6.55 7.85
CA GLY A 110 29.34 7.89 8.35
C GLY A 110 28.84 8.19 9.77
N MET A 111 29.19 9.38 10.27
CA MET A 111 28.90 9.84 11.65
C MET A 111 27.41 9.80 12.03
N THR A 112 26.48 9.79 11.08
CA THR A 112 25.03 9.61 11.32
C THR A 112 24.70 8.32 12.09
N ARG A 113 25.46 7.23 11.89
CA ARG A 113 25.33 5.99 12.70
C ARG A 113 25.81 6.16 14.14
N LEU A 114 26.72 7.11 14.41
CA LEU A 114 27.18 7.44 15.76
C LEU A 114 26.15 8.26 16.56
N PHE A 115 25.27 9.03 15.90
CA PHE A 115 24.29 9.90 16.56
C PHE A 115 22.93 9.23 16.85
N GLN A 116 22.60 8.12 16.17
CA GLN A 116 21.42 7.28 16.50
C GLN A 116 21.74 5.76 16.45
N PRO A 117 22.75 5.29 17.20
CA PRO A 117 23.09 3.87 17.22
C PRO A 117 21.93 3.08 17.85
N GLY A 118 21.21 2.32 17.03
CA GLY A 118 20.19 1.37 17.48
C GLY A 118 18.76 1.58 16.99
N ARG A 119 18.41 2.77 16.46
CA ARG A 119 17.04 3.07 15.98
C ARG A 119 16.82 2.88 14.48
N THR A 120 17.88 2.92 13.68
CA THR A 120 17.79 2.94 12.21
C THR A 120 18.44 1.74 11.54
N LEU A 121 17.82 1.17 10.51
CA LEU A 121 18.46 0.19 9.61
C LEU A 121 19.58 0.85 8.78
N GLY A 122 19.51 2.18 8.58
CA GLY A 122 20.59 3.00 8.02
C GLY A 122 20.71 2.93 6.50
N LEU A 123 19.63 2.60 5.81
CA LEU A 123 19.55 2.55 4.35
C LEU A 123 19.59 3.97 3.74
N LYS A 124 20.29 4.14 2.62
CA LYS A 124 20.15 5.33 1.77
C LYS A 124 19.00 5.10 0.80
N LEU A 125 18.00 5.97 0.82
CA LEU A 125 16.77 5.81 0.06
C LEU A 125 16.69 6.73 -1.17
N ASP A 126 17.77 7.43 -1.49
CA ASP A 126 17.88 8.32 -2.68
C ASP A 126 18.15 7.55 -3.98
N ALA A 127 18.44 6.25 -3.89
CA ALA A 127 18.53 5.38 -5.05
C ALA A 127 17.18 5.28 -5.77
N ALA A 128 17.20 4.99 -7.08
CA ALA A 128 15.99 4.92 -7.90
C ALA A 128 14.92 3.95 -7.35
N ARG A 129 15.33 2.92 -6.59
CA ARG A 129 14.43 1.89 -6.03
C ARG A 129 14.85 1.51 -4.61
N PRO A 130 14.47 2.31 -3.60
CA PRO A 130 15.05 2.19 -2.27
C PRO A 130 14.49 1.01 -1.46
N LEU A 131 13.33 0.47 -1.84
CA LEU A 131 12.65 -0.64 -1.18
C LEU A 131 12.22 -1.72 -2.18
N THR A 132 13.20 -2.37 -2.81
CA THR A 132 12.97 -3.39 -3.83
C THR A 132 12.15 -4.58 -3.31
N ARG A 133 11.49 -5.26 -4.26
CA ARG A 133 10.69 -6.47 -4.02
C ARG A 133 11.14 -7.55 -5.02
N PRO A 134 12.32 -8.18 -4.78
CA PRO A 134 12.98 -9.00 -5.80
C PRO A 134 12.11 -10.15 -6.32
N TRP A 135 11.28 -10.74 -5.46
CA TRP A 135 10.36 -11.82 -5.84
C TRP A 135 9.33 -11.45 -6.92
N ARG A 136 9.06 -10.16 -7.17
CA ARG A 136 8.08 -9.75 -8.19
C ARG A 136 8.52 -10.08 -9.62
N THR A 137 9.82 -10.29 -9.84
CA THR A 137 10.38 -10.59 -11.17
C THR A 137 10.58 -12.08 -11.40
N ILE A 138 10.33 -12.90 -10.38
CA ILE A 138 10.63 -14.33 -10.41
C ILE A 138 9.46 -15.07 -11.05
N PRO A 139 9.73 -16.00 -12.00
CA PRO A 139 8.71 -16.88 -12.54
C PRO A 139 8.05 -17.70 -11.42
N GLY A 140 6.73 -17.87 -11.49
CA GLY A 140 6.02 -18.72 -10.54
C GLY A 140 6.22 -20.19 -10.87
N ALA A 141 6.50 -20.99 -9.85
CA ALA A 141 6.38 -22.44 -9.95
C ALA A 141 4.90 -22.83 -9.92
N ALA A 142 4.48 -23.76 -10.77
CA ALA A 142 3.10 -24.26 -10.73
C ALA A 142 2.75 -24.81 -9.34
N ASP A 143 1.58 -24.43 -8.83
CA ASP A 143 0.97 -24.95 -7.62
C ASP A 143 -0.37 -25.63 -7.96
N THR A 144 -1.07 -26.16 -6.96
CA THR A 144 -2.33 -26.89 -7.14
C THR A 144 -3.43 -25.97 -7.69
N SER A 145 -4.15 -26.47 -8.69
CA SER A 145 -5.31 -25.77 -9.27
C SER A 145 -6.51 -25.82 -8.34
N THR A 146 -7.36 -24.81 -8.39
CA THR A 146 -8.56 -24.68 -7.55
C THR A 146 -9.74 -24.17 -8.37
N ASP A 147 -10.96 -24.52 -8.02
CA ASP A 147 -12.14 -23.99 -8.70
C ASP A 147 -12.36 -22.50 -8.37
N LEU A 148 -12.04 -22.12 -7.13
CA LEU A 148 -12.17 -20.77 -6.60
C LEU A 148 -10.92 -20.34 -5.81
N LEU A 149 -10.28 -19.26 -6.24
CA LEU A 149 -9.27 -18.56 -5.46
C LEU A 149 -9.88 -17.34 -4.77
N VAL A 150 -9.74 -17.26 -3.45
CA VAL A 150 -10.14 -16.07 -2.67
C VAL A 150 -8.89 -15.37 -2.13
N ILE A 151 -8.75 -14.08 -2.41
CA ILE A 151 -7.58 -13.27 -2.03
C ILE A 151 -7.95 -12.31 -0.92
N GLY A 152 -7.49 -12.59 0.31
CA GLY A 152 -7.69 -11.78 1.51
C GLY A 152 -8.43 -12.53 2.61
N GLY A 153 -7.84 -12.65 3.80
CA GLY A 153 -8.38 -13.37 4.97
C GLY A 153 -9.19 -12.50 5.94
N GLY A 154 -9.86 -11.46 5.44
CA GLY A 154 -10.81 -10.64 6.22
C GLY A 154 -12.26 -11.15 6.11
N VAL A 155 -13.20 -10.48 6.77
CA VAL A 155 -14.63 -10.89 6.81
C VAL A 155 -15.23 -11.20 5.44
N ALA A 156 -14.91 -10.42 4.41
CA ALA A 156 -15.42 -10.61 3.06
C ALA A 156 -14.85 -11.86 2.39
N GLY A 157 -13.54 -12.10 2.54
CA GLY A 157 -12.89 -13.26 1.96
C GLY A 157 -13.25 -14.56 2.68
N LEU A 158 -13.36 -14.55 4.01
CA LEU A 158 -13.87 -15.71 4.74
C LEU A 158 -15.30 -16.05 4.32
N SER A 159 -16.17 -15.03 4.20
CA SER A 159 -17.54 -15.20 3.71
C SER A 159 -17.58 -15.76 2.28
N ALA A 160 -16.76 -15.23 1.37
CA ALA A 160 -16.66 -15.71 0.00
C ALA A 160 -16.15 -17.17 -0.07
N ALA A 161 -15.14 -17.51 0.73
CA ALA A 161 -14.59 -18.86 0.77
C ALA A 161 -15.64 -19.88 1.27
N LEU A 162 -16.35 -19.55 2.35
CA LEU A 162 -17.44 -20.38 2.87
C LEU A 162 -18.60 -20.50 1.87
N ALA A 163 -18.98 -19.40 1.21
CA ALA A 163 -20.02 -19.41 0.19
C ALA A 163 -19.63 -20.29 -1.02
N GLY A 164 -18.38 -20.22 -1.47
CA GLY A 164 -17.83 -21.09 -2.52
C GLY A 164 -17.82 -22.56 -2.12
N ALA A 165 -17.35 -22.88 -0.92
CA ALA A 165 -17.33 -24.25 -0.40
C ALA A 165 -18.75 -24.84 -0.27
N ARG A 166 -19.73 -24.05 0.20
CA ARG A 166 -21.14 -24.48 0.34
C ARG A 166 -21.80 -24.84 -0.98
N VAL A 167 -21.31 -24.31 -2.10
CA VAL A 167 -21.82 -24.64 -3.44
C VAL A 167 -20.96 -25.69 -4.16
N GLY A 168 -20.06 -26.35 -3.42
CA GLY A 168 -19.29 -27.51 -3.87
C GLY A 168 -17.97 -27.20 -4.58
N LEU A 169 -17.49 -25.95 -4.53
CA LEU A 169 -16.20 -25.59 -5.15
C LEU A 169 -15.03 -25.97 -4.23
N THR A 170 -13.93 -26.43 -4.82
CA THR A 170 -12.64 -26.45 -4.15
C THR A 170 -12.10 -25.02 -4.03
N VAL A 171 -11.79 -24.59 -2.81
CA VAL A 171 -11.43 -23.21 -2.52
C VAL A 171 -10.00 -23.13 -2.01
N THR A 172 -9.21 -22.23 -2.59
CA THR A 172 -7.95 -21.78 -2.01
C THR A 172 -8.13 -20.37 -1.47
N LEU A 173 -7.98 -20.18 -0.16
CA LEU A 173 -7.99 -18.87 0.50
C LEU A 173 -6.55 -18.41 0.75
N VAL A 174 -6.15 -17.30 0.14
CA VAL A 174 -4.81 -16.72 0.30
C VAL A 174 -4.84 -15.50 1.21
N GLU A 175 -3.95 -15.44 2.20
CA GLU A 175 -3.77 -14.30 3.10
C GLU A 175 -2.29 -13.92 3.22
N ALA A 176 -1.99 -12.63 3.03
CA ALA A 176 -0.62 -12.11 3.03
C ALA A 176 0.05 -12.24 4.39
N ARG A 177 -0.70 -12.06 5.48
CA ARG A 177 -0.25 -12.20 6.87
C ARG A 177 -0.17 -13.66 7.29
N GLY A 178 0.54 -13.91 8.38
CA GLY A 178 0.63 -15.26 8.98
C GLY A 178 -0.64 -15.72 9.71
N PHE A 179 -1.72 -14.92 9.67
CA PHE A 179 -2.97 -15.17 10.39
C PHE A 179 -4.16 -14.58 9.63
N LEU A 180 -5.35 -15.17 9.83
CA LEU A 180 -6.64 -14.64 9.37
C LEU A 180 -7.14 -13.54 10.32
N GLY A 181 -8.07 -12.68 9.87
CA GLY A 181 -8.59 -11.63 10.74
C GLY A 181 -9.12 -10.37 10.06
N GLY A 182 -8.47 -9.93 8.99
CA GLY A 182 -8.69 -8.58 8.47
C GLY A 182 -8.50 -7.49 9.55
N HIS A 183 -9.23 -6.38 9.40
CA HIS A 183 -9.13 -5.21 10.28
C HIS A 183 -10.49 -4.74 10.84
N SER A 184 -11.54 -5.57 10.75
CA SER A 184 -12.89 -5.21 11.21
C SER A 184 -12.92 -4.75 12.68
N GLY A 185 -12.05 -5.32 13.51
CA GLY A 185 -11.91 -4.94 14.92
C GLY A 185 -11.60 -3.46 15.16
N LEU A 186 -10.98 -2.73 14.22
CA LEU A 186 -10.76 -1.28 14.37
C LEU A 186 -12.06 -0.46 14.26
N PHE A 187 -12.99 -0.90 13.42
CA PHE A 187 -14.23 -0.18 13.09
C PHE A 187 -15.33 -0.39 14.15
N GLY A 188 -15.16 -1.38 15.02
CA GLY A 188 -16.07 -1.68 16.13
C GLY A 188 -17.40 -2.31 15.67
N THR A 189 -18.35 -2.38 16.60
CA THR A 189 -19.66 -3.02 16.39
C THR A 189 -20.70 -2.01 15.95
N GLN A 190 -21.61 -2.40 15.05
CA GLN A 190 -22.86 -1.68 14.76
C GLN A 190 -24.07 -2.38 15.40
N GLU A 191 -25.20 -1.69 15.47
CA GLU A 191 -26.42 -2.24 16.06
C GLU A 191 -26.89 -3.51 15.31
N GLY A 192 -27.20 -4.56 16.08
CA GLY A 192 -27.62 -5.86 15.54
C GLY A 192 -26.50 -6.71 14.96
N GLU A 193 -25.23 -6.37 15.21
CA GLU A 193 -24.09 -7.21 14.84
C GLU A 193 -23.34 -7.78 16.07
N ASP A 194 -22.79 -8.99 15.95
CA ASP A 194 -21.88 -9.60 16.95
C ASP A 194 -20.64 -8.73 17.20
N ALA A 195 -19.84 -8.93 18.25
CA ALA A 195 -18.54 -8.23 18.32
C ALA A 195 -17.65 -8.61 17.11
N PRO A 196 -16.81 -7.70 16.56
CA PRO A 196 -15.89 -8.02 15.46
C PRO A 196 -15.02 -9.24 15.76
N GLU A 197 -14.51 -9.35 16.99
CA GLU A 197 -13.67 -10.45 17.43
C GLU A 197 -14.42 -11.80 17.43
N GLU A 198 -15.67 -11.81 17.90
CA GLU A 198 -16.53 -13.01 17.90
C GLU A 198 -16.88 -13.46 16.48
N SER A 199 -17.30 -12.51 15.64
CA SER A 199 -17.61 -12.78 14.23
C SER A 199 -16.38 -13.30 13.48
N MET A 200 -15.20 -12.73 13.74
CA MET A 200 -13.96 -13.18 13.15
C MET A 200 -13.57 -14.58 13.64
N ALA A 201 -13.64 -14.84 14.94
CA ALA A 201 -13.32 -16.15 15.50
C ALA A 201 -14.24 -17.23 14.92
N ARG A 202 -15.54 -16.94 14.81
CA ARG A 202 -16.53 -17.86 14.22
C ARG A 202 -16.23 -18.13 12.73
N LEU A 203 -16.05 -17.09 11.92
CA LEU A 203 -15.77 -17.26 10.48
C LEU A 203 -14.45 -18.00 10.23
N SER A 204 -13.40 -17.69 11.00
CA SER A 204 -12.12 -18.41 10.89
C SER A 204 -12.27 -19.88 11.26
N ALA A 205 -12.98 -20.19 12.34
CA ALA A 205 -13.23 -21.58 12.76
C ALA A 205 -14.06 -22.36 11.73
N GLU A 206 -15.09 -21.72 11.14
CA GLU A 206 -15.86 -22.33 10.05
C GLU A 206 -15.00 -22.62 8.82
N VAL A 207 -14.07 -21.71 8.47
CA VAL A 207 -13.13 -21.90 7.35
C VAL A 207 -12.13 -23.02 7.64
N GLU A 208 -11.55 -23.05 8.84
CA GLU A 208 -10.59 -24.08 9.24
C GLU A 208 -11.21 -25.48 9.34
N ALA A 209 -12.51 -25.57 9.65
CA ALA A 209 -13.24 -26.83 9.71
C ALA A 209 -13.73 -27.34 8.34
N ALA A 210 -13.69 -26.52 7.29
CA ALA A 210 -14.21 -26.87 5.97
C ALA A 210 -13.16 -27.60 5.13
N GLU A 211 -13.35 -28.90 4.90
CA GLU A 211 -12.43 -29.74 4.11
C GLU A 211 -12.20 -29.24 2.67
N ALA A 212 -13.19 -28.56 2.09
CA ALA A 212 -13.10 -27.99 0.74
C ALA A 212 -12.23 -26.72 0.66
N ILE A 213 -11.80 -26.15 1.79
CA ILE A 213 -11.05 -24.89 1.84
C ILE A 213 -9.59 -25.16 2.26
N THR A 214 -8.66 -24.85 1.36
CA THR A 214 -7.23 -24.80 1.66
C THR A 214 -6.82 -23.36 1.99
N VAL A 215 -6.30 -23.14 3.20
CA VAL A 215 -5.80 -21.82 3.62
C VAL A 215 -4.30 -21.71 3.38
N LEU A 216 -3.90 -20.73 2.58
CA LEU A 216 -2.51 -20.34 2.36
C LEU A 216 -2.23 -19.00 3.04
N ALA A 217 -1.93 -19.05 4.34
CA ALA A 217 -1.40 -17.90 5.07
C ALA A 217 0.05 -17.57 4.66
N ALA A 218 0.55 -16.42 5.09
CA ALA A 218 1.85 -15.87 4.73
C ALA A 218 2.11 -15.89 3.20
N THR A 219 1.07 -15.67 2.40
CA THR A 219 1.09 -15.76 0.93
C THR A 219 0.43 -14.52 0.33
N GLN A 220 1.17 -13.75 -0.45
CA GLN A 220 0.68 -12.50 -1.04
C GLN A 220 0.58 -12.64 -2.56
N VAL A 221 -0.63 -12.55 -3.10
CA VAL A 221 -0.83 -12.37 -4.54
C VAL A 221 -0.34 -10.98 -4.93
N PHE A 222 0.50 -10.91 -5.96
CA PHE A 222 1.04 -9.64 -6.47
C PHE A 222 0.85 -9.45 -7.97
N SER A 223 0.36 -10.48 -8.67
CA SER A 223 -0.04 -10.40 -10.06
C SER A 223 -1.20 -11.36 -10.32
N ILE A 224 -2.11 -10.99 -11.21
CA ILE A 224 -3.36 -11.72 -11.48
C ILE A 224 -3.78 -11.50 -12.94
N ARG A 225 -4.34 -12.54 -13.54
CA ARG A 225 -5.07 -12.49 -14.81
C ARG A 225 -6.20 -13.53 -14.79
N PRO A 226 -7.16 -13.49 -15.71
CA PRO A 226 -8.13 -14.58 -15.85
C PRO A 226 -7.43 -15.94 -15.89
N GLY A 227 -7.85 -16.86 -15.02
CA GLY A 227 -7.30 -18.23 -14.95
C GLY A 227 -6.05 -18.42 -14.08
N LEU A 228 -5.37 -17.35 -13.65
CA LEU A 228 -4.07 -17.48 -12.97
C LEU A 228 -3.78 -16.33 -12.01
N ALA A 229 -3.35 -16.66 -10.79
CA ALA A 229 -2.77 -15.70 -9.85
C ALA A 229 -1.34 -16.10 -9.49
N ARG A 230 -0.44 -15.12 -9.45
CA ARG A 230 0.95 -15.29 -9.01
C ARG A 230 1.12 -14.73 -7.61
N ALA A 231 1.67 -15.55 -6.72
CA ALA A 231 1.84 -15.21 -5.31
C ALA A 231 3.27 -15.44 -4.83
N HIS A 232 3.69 -14.63 -3.85
CA HIS A 232 4.89 -14.87 -3.06
C HIS A 232 4.50 -15.49 -1.74
N ARG A 233 4.95 -16.71 -1.48
CA ARG A 233 4.71 -17.49 -0.27
C ARG A 233 5.98 -17.56 0.58
N ILE A 234 5.80 -17.47 1.90
CA ILE A 234 6.87 -17.74 2.85
C ILE A 234 6.68 -19.15 3.37
N GLU A 235 7.61 -20.04 3.06
CA GLU A 235 7.67 -21.38 3.63
C GLU A 235 8.62 -21.36 4.82
N THR A 236 8.14 -21.82 5.97
CA THR A 236 8.90 -21.80 7.23
C THR A 236 9.19 -23.23 7.68
N SER A 237 10.45 -23.50 7.97
CA SER A 237 10.94 -24.71 8.61
C SER A 237 11.75 -24.30 9.87
N PRO A 238 12.01 -25.21 10.82
CA PRO A 238 12.83 -24.87 11.99
C PRO A 238 14.19 -24.27 11.58
N GLY A 239 14.46 -23.03 11.96
CA GLY A 239 15.72 -22.33 11.69
C GLY A 239 15.89 -21.76 10.27
N THR A 240 14.90 -21.93 9.38
CA THR A 240 14.93 -21.30 8.04
C THR A 240 13.56 -20.84 7.56
N SER A 241 13.52 -19.71 6.87
CA SER A 241 12.35 -19.26 6.11
C SER A 241 12.83 -19.01 4.69
N ARG A 242 12.06 -19.44 3.71
CA ARG A 242 12.37 -19.23 2.30
C ARG A 242 11.20 -18.61 1.57
N GLY A 243 11.50 -17.66 0.71
CA GLY A 243 10.55 -17.15 -0.26
C GLY A 243 10.36 -18.17 -1.39
N ARG A 244 9.12 -18.30 -1.86
CA ARG A 244 8.79 -19.05 -3.07
C ARG A 244 7.76 -18.27 -3.86
N VAL A 245 7.95 -18.18 -5.17
CA VAL A 245 6.92 -17.65 -6.08
C VAL A 245 6.17 -18.80 -6.69
N ILE A 246 4.84 -18.74 -6.57
CA ILE A 246 3.93 -19.79 -7.03
C ILE A 246 2.88 -19.21 -7.97
N ASP A 247 2.46 -20.03 -8.93
CA ASP A 247 1.38 -19.76 -9.87
C ASP A 247 0.20 -20.68 -9.53
N ILE A 248 -0.92 -20.08 -9.09
CA ILE A 248 -2.15 -20.76 -8.70
C ILE A 248 -3.14 -20.64 -9.85
N ALA A 249 -3.42 -21.76 -10.52
CA ALA A 249 -4.45 -21.81 -11.55
C ALA A 249 -5.84 -21.82 -10.91
N ALA A 250 -6.71 -20.91 -11.33
CA ALA A 250 -8.05 -20.78 -10.77
C ALA A 250 -9.07 -20.32 -11.81
N GLU A 251 -10.17 -21.06 -11.95
CA GLU A 251 -11.24 -20.71 -12.88
C GLU A 251 -11.96 -19.41 -12.49
N ARG A 252 -12.10 -19.20 -11.17
CA ARG A 252 -12.81 -18.08 -10.56
C ARG A 252 -11.95 -17.46 -9.48
N ILE A 253 -11.91 -16.13 -9.43
CA ILE A 253 -11.11 -15.40 -8.44
C ILE A 253 -11.96 -14.32 -7.77
N VAL A 254 -11.94 -14.30 -6.43
CA VAL A 254 -12.50 -13.20 -5.63
C VAL A 254 -11.37 -12.38 -5.02
N ILE A 255 -11.33 -11.10 -5.34
CA ILE A 255 -10.42 -10.11 -4.73
C ILE A 255 -11.14 -9.49 -3.53
N ALA A 256 -10.74 -9.89 -2.32
CA ALA A 256 -11.21 -9.39 -1.04
C ALA A 256 -10.09 -8.66 -0.27
N ALA A 257 -9.29 -7.87 -1.01
CA ALA A 257 -8.08 -7.20 -0.51
C ALA A 257 -8.33 -6.08 0.52
N GLY A 258 -9.58 -5.64 0.67
CA GLY A 258 -9.96 -4.59 1.61
C GLY A 258 -9.69 -3.18 1.07
N ALA A 259 -9.35 -2.25 1.97
CA ALA A 259 -9.04 -0.86 1.66
C ALA A 259 -7.74 -0.44 2.31
N LEU A 260 -7.01 0.45 1.64
CA LEU A 260 -5.79 1.09 2.11
C LEU A 260 -6.13 2.36 2.90
N GLU A 261 -5.46 2.55 4.02
CA GLU A 261 -5.47 3.84 4.73
C GLU A 261 -4.66 4.87 3.93
N ARG A 262 -5.20 6.07 3.77
CA ARG A 262 -4.51 7.17 3.09
C ARG A 262 -3.67 7.99 4.06
N LEU A 263 -2.53 8.47 3.59
CA LEU A 263 -1.63 9.33 4.34
C LEU A 263 -2.05 10.81 4.20
N PRO A 264 -2.40 11.53 5.28
CA PRO A 264 -2.58 12.98 5.22
C PRO A 264 -1.33 13.69 4.68
N ILE A 265 -1.53 14.75 3.89
CA ILE A 265 -0.47 15.40 3.13
C ILE A 265 0.02 16.63 3.88
N PHE A 266 1.16 16.48 4.56
CA PHE A 266 1.83 17.56 5.30
C PHE A 266 3.35 17.32 5.33
N ALA A 267 4.12 18.38 5.57
CA ALA A 267 5.58 18.28 5.61
C ALA A 267 6.04 17.37 6.76
N GLY A 268 6.88 16.37 6.46
CA GLY A 268 7.36 15.40 7.43
C GLY A 268 6.41 14.24 7.74
N ASN A 269 5.37 14.00 6.93
CA ASN A 269 4.36 12.96 7.15
C ASN A 269 4.86 11.50 7.14
N ARG A 270 6.16 11.26 6.96
CA ARG A 270 6.79 9.93 7.06
C ARG A 270 7.97 9.86 8.04
N LEU A 271 8.11 10.83 8.92
CA LEU A 271 9.14 10.79 9.97
C LEU A 271 8.94 9.57 10.90
N PRO A 272 10.02 9.02 11.50
CA PRO A 272 9.90 8.01 12.55
C PRO A 272 8.99 8.50 13.69
N GLY A 273 8.10 7.63 14.17
CA GLY A 273 7.06 7.98 15.13
C GLY A 273 5.73 8.42 14.49
N ILE A 274 5.68 8.60 13.17
CA ILE A 274 4.41 8.80 12.45
C ILE A 274 3.95 7.47 11.87
N ALA A 275 2.69 7.09 12.13
CA ALA A 275 2.12 5.84 11.63
C ALA A 275 0.63 5.99 11.33
N GLY A 276 0.13 5.18 10.39
CA GLY A 276 -1.30 5.03 10.14
C GLY A 276 -2.04 4.44 11.35
N CYS A 277 -3.33 4.77 11.51
CA CYS A 277 -4.15 4.19 12.58
C CYS A 277 -4.35 2.68 12.37
N LEU A 278 -4.47 2.22 11.12
CA LEU A 278 -4.63 0.80 10.82
C LEU A 278 -3.37 0.00 11.19
N ASP A 279 -2.20 0.54 10.84
CA ASP A 279 -0.89 -0.04 11.17
C ASP A 279 -0.67 -0.08 12.69
N ALA A 280 -0.96 1.03 13.39
CA ALA A 280 -0.84 1.09 14.84
C ALA A 280 -1.76 0.10 15.54
N TYR A 281 -3.01 -0.04 15.07
CA TYR A 281 -3.97 -1.01 15.60
C TYR A 281 -3.49 -2.45 15.41
N GLU A 282 -3.02 -2.82 14.21
CA GLU A 282 -2.53 -4.18 13.94
C GLU A 282 -1.27 -4.49 14.76
N MET A 283 -0.30 -3.56 14.82
CA MET A 283 0.93 -3.75 15.62
C MET A 283 0.63 -3.94 17.11
N ALA A 284 -0.30 -3.18 17.66
CA ALA A 284 -0.70 -3.30 19.06
C ALA A 284 -1.47 -4.62 19.31
N THR A 285 -2.52 -4.89 18.52
CA THR A 285 -3.38 -6.05 18.77
C THR A 285 -2.72 -7.38 18.46
N ARG A 286 -1.88 -7.46 17.42
CA ARG A 286 -1.25 -8.71 16.99
C ARG A 286 0.09 -8.96 17.67
N PHE A 287 0.90 -7.92 17.84
CA PHE A 287 2.28 -8.10 18.32
C PHE A 287 2.56 -7.41 19.65
N GLY A 288 1.60 -6.67 20.21
CA GLY A 288 1.78 -5.90 21.43
C GLY A 288 2.81 -4.78 21.26
N VAL A 289 2.94 -4.20 20.06
CA VAL A 289 3.97 -3.20 19.74
C VAL A 289 3.37 -1.81 19.65
N TRP A 290 3.86 -0.90 20.48
CA TRP A 290 3.52 0.51 20.47
C TRP A 290 4.76 1.37 20.84
N PRO A 291 5.31 2.15 19.89
CA PRO A 291 6.38 3.09 20.21
C PRO A 291 5.92 4.29 21.03
N GLY A 292 6.61 4.55 22.13
CA GLY A 292 6.35 5.69 23.02
C GLY A 292 5.22 5.45 24.03
N GLN A 293 4.96 6.44 24.88
CA GLN A 293 3.88 6.43 25.87
C GLN A 293 2.86 7.55 25.64
N ARG A 294 3.19 8.53 24.81
CA ARG A 294 2.32 9.65 24.46
C ARG A 294 2.05 9.71 22.96
N ALA A 295 0.79 9.85 22.59
CA ALA A 295 0.37 9.97 21.20
C ALA A 295 -0.54 11.18 20.96
N ILE A 296 -0.44 11.74 19.77
CA ILE A 296 -1.42 12.65 19.18
C ILE A 296 -2.06 11.91 18.00
N VAL A 297 -3.36 12.14 17.78
CA VAL A 297 -4.07 11.60 16.62
C VAL A 297 -4.45 12.75 15.70
N ALA A 298 -4.16 12.62 14.41
CA ALA A 298 -4.60 13.54 13.37
C ALA A 298 -5.46 12.78 12.36
N THR A 299 -6.73 13.16 12.22
CA THR A 299 -7.71 12.33 11.52
C THR A 299 -8.73 13.16 10.74
N GLY A 300 -9.28 12.57 9.69
CA GLY A 300 -10.58 12.96 9.12
C GLY A 300 -11.64 11.86 9.28
N SER A 301 -11.38 10.83 10.08
CA SER A 301 -12.11 9.57 10.08
C SER A 301 -12.47 9.09 11.49
N ASN A 302 -13.64 8.49 11.65
CA ASN A 302 -14.20 8.07 12.95
C ASN A 302 -13.44 6.94 13.65
N PRO A 303 -12.92 5.89 12.97
CA PRO A 303 -12.18 4.80 13.62
C PRO A 303 -10.92 5.26 14.36
N ALA A 304 -10.32 6.40 14.00
CA ALA A 304 -9.18 6.97 14.71
C ALA A 304 -9.52 7.36 16.16
N TYR A 305 -10.74 7.83 16.42
CA TYR A 305 -11.23 8.09 17.78
C TYR A 305 -11.35 6.81 18.60
N ARG A 306 -11.80 5.73 17.96
CA ARG A 306 -11.87 4.43 18.62
C ARG A 306 -10.47 3.92 18.97
N LEU A 307 -9.50 4.04 18.06
CA LEU A 307 -8.11 3.70 18.36
C LEU A 307 -7.55 4.52 19.53
N ALA A 308 -7.86 5.82 19.59
CA ALA A 308 -7.45 6.68 20.70
C ALA A 308 -7.97 6.17 22.05
N MET A 309 -9.24 5.77 22.12
CA MET A 309 -9.82 5.19 23.35
C MET A 309 -9.17 3.84 23.70
N LEU A 310 -8.97 2.94 22.73
CA LEU A 310 -8.29 1.67 22.97
C LEU A 310 -6.85 1.87 23.48
N ALA A 311 -6.14 2.84 22.93
CA ALA A 311 -4.80 3.20 23.37
C ALA A 311 -4.81 3.81 24.79
N SER A 312 -5.78 4.69 25.08
CA SER A 312 -5.98 5.24 26.43
C SER A 312 -6.27 4.14 27.46
N ASP A 313 -7.14 3.18 27.12
CA ASP A 313 -7.39 2.01 27.96
C ASP A 313 -6.10 1.23 28.22
N ALA A 314 -5.24 1.10 27.20
CA ALA A 314 -3.94 0.44 27.29
C ALA A 314 -2.86 1.26 28.03
N GLY A 315 -3.22 2.40 28.64
CA GLY A 315 -2.32 3.23 29.43
C GLY A 315 -1.44 4.18 28.60
N ILE A 316 -1.75 4.37 27.32
CA ILE A 316 -1.05 5.34 26.46
C ILE A 316 -1.72 6.71 26.62
N GLU A 317 -0.94 7.74 26.91
CA GLU A 317 -1.45 9.10 27.02
C GLU A 317 -1.83 9.65 25.64
N ILE A 318 -3.13 9.86 25.40
CA ILE A 318 -3.60 10.58 24.21
C ILE A 318 -3.66 12.07 24.53
N GLY A 319 -2.63 12.80 24.10
CA GLY A 319 -2.52 14.23 24.40
C GLY A 319 -3.59 15.06 23.70
N ARG A 320 -3.94 14.71 22.45
CA ARG A 320 -4.96 15.42 21.66
C ARG A 320 -5.41 14.63 20.44
N ILE A 321 -6.66 14.83 20.02
CA ILE A 321 -7.17 14.45 18.71
C ILE A 321 -7.37 15.72 17.87
N LEU A 322 -6.65 15.83 16.77
CA LEU A 322 -6.77 16.87 15.73
C LEU A 322 -7.68 16.31 14.64
N ASP A 323 -8.93 16.79 14.58
CA ASP A 323 -9.88 16.36 13.56
C ASP A 323 -9.96 17.45 12.50
N ALA A 324 -9.68 17.10 11.24
CA ALA A 324 -9.73 18.06 10.14
C ALA A 324 -11.16 18.53 9.84
N ARG A 325 -12.18 17.80 10.32
CA ARG A 325 -13.59 18.17 10.16
C ARG A 325 -13.98 19.22 11.22
N PRO A 326 -14.53 20.38 10.81
CA PRO A 326 -14.86 21.47 11.75
C PRO A 326 -16.05 21.14 12.66
N GLU A 327 -17.04 20.40 12.13
CA GLU A 327 -18.25 20.02 12.84
C GLU A 327 -18.45 18.51 12.73
N SER A 328 -17.73 17.75 13.56
CA SER A 328 -17.84 16.29 13.60
C SER A 328 -18.58 15.81 14.85
N THR A 329 -19.45 14.82 14.62
CA THR A 329 -20.22 14.12 15.64
C THR A 329 -20.14 12.62 15.38
N SER A 330 -19.92 11.84 16.42
CA SER A 330 -20.05 10.39 16.39
C SER A 330 -20.10 9.89 17.82
N ARG A 331 -20.56 8.64 18.00
CA ARG A 331 -20.46 7.97 19.30
C ARG A 331 -19.02 7.92 19.81
N PHE A 332 -18.03 7.69 18.95
CA PHE A 332 -16.62 7.65 19.35
C PHE A 332 -16.10 9.03 19.77
N ILE A 333 -16.57 10.10 19.14
CA ILE A 333 -16.27 11.47 19.53
C ILE A 333 -16.86 11.76 20.92
N ALA A 334 -18.13 11.40 21.16
CA ALA A 334 -18.78 11.59 22.45
C ALA A 334 -18.08 10.80 23.56
N PHE A 335 -17.77 9.52 23.32
CA PHE A 335 -17.09 8.66 24.29
C PHE A 335 -15.67 9.15 24.59
N SER A 336 -14.88 9.53 23.58
CA SER A 336 -13.53 10.04 23.83
C SER A 336 -13.50 11.34 24.65
N ARG A 337 -14.53 12.20 24.57
CA ARG A 337 -14.67 13.35 25.50
C ARG A 337 -14.88 12.89 26.93
N ALA A 338 -15.68 11.85 27.15
CA ALA A 338 -15.89 11.27 28.47
C ALA A 338 -14.62 10.63 29.06
N TYR A 339 -13.70 10.17 28.20
CA TYR A 339 -12.34 9.75 28.60
C TYR A 339 -11.42 10.92 28.97
N GLY A 340 -11.87 12.18 28.80
CA GLY A 340 -11.06 13.37 29.05
C GLY A 340 -10.06 13.67 27.93
N ILE A 341 -10.19 13.04 26.76
CA ILE A 341 -9.28 13.28 25.64
C ILE A 341 -9.60 14.64 25.02
N VAL A 342 -8.59 15.50 24.93
CA VAL A 342 -8.74 16.83 24.33
C VAL A 342 -8.94 16.71 22.82
N GLN A 343 -9.97 17.37 22.30
CA GLN A 343 -10.31 17.38 20.88
C GLN A 343 -10.14 18.78 20.29
N SER A 344 -9.66 18.83 19.04
CA SER A 344 -9.49 20.05 18.26
C SER A 344 -10.11 19.85 16.88
N PRO A 345 -11.43 20.03 16.75
CA PRO A 345 -12.10 19.97 15.45
C PRO A 345 -11.63 21.11 14.54
N GLY A 346 -11.74 20.90 13.22
CA GLY A 346 -11.27 21.81 12.18
C GLY A 346 -9.76 22.05 12.16
N THR A 347 -8.96 21.16 12.77
CA THR A 347 -7.52 21.37 12.93
C THR A 347 -6.72 20.41 12.06
N VAL A 348 -5.96 20.99 11.12
CA VAL A 348 -5.05 20.25 10.22
C VAL A 348 -3.61 20.38 10.73
N VAL A 349 -2.86 19.28 10.66
CA VAL A 349 -1.41 19.27 10.87
C VAL A 349 -0.73 19.96 9.69
N ALA A 350 -0.05 21.08 9.94
CA ALA A 350 0.70 21.81 8.92
C ALA A 350 2.03 21.13 8.60
N SER A 351 2.75 20.69 9.64
CA SER A 351 4.04 20.03 9.52
C SER A 351 4.39 19.24 10.77
N ALA A 352 5.29 18.28 10.59
CA ALA A 352 5.96 17.56 11.67
C ALA A 352 7.49 17.66 11.51
N GLY A 353 8.17 17.69 12.65
CA GLY A 353 9.63 17.72 12.74
C GLY A 353 10.14 16.87 13.89
N THR A 354 11.46 16.82 14.06
CA THR A 354 12.09 16.17 15.22
C THR A 354 12.37 17.22 16.29
N ALA A 355 11.72 17.11 17.45
CA ALA A 355 11.83 18.09 18.54
C ALA A 355 13.13 17.96 19.33
N ARG A 356 13.64 16.74 19.53
CA ARG A 356 14.88 16.45 20.28
C ARG A 356 15.59 15.22 19.74
N SER A 357 16.90 15.14 19.97
CA SER A 357 17.68 13.90 19.81
C SER A 357 17.08 12.82 20.73
N GLY A 358 16.43 11.82 20.15
CA GLY A 358 15.67 10.80 20.89
C GLY A 358 14.34 10.39 20.25
N GLY A 359 13.91 11.09 19.19
CA GLY A 359 12.76 10.69 18.37
C GLY A 359 11.42 11.31 18.76
N LEU A 360 11.41 12.30 19.68
CA LEU A 360 10.22 13.10 19.94
C LEU A 360 9.84 13.93 18.71
N LEU A 361 8.56 13.94 18.38
CA LEU A 361 8.00 14.70 17.27
C LEU A 361 7.56 16.09 17.74
N SER A 362 7.86 17.12 16.94
CA SER A 362 7.20 18.42 17.01
C SER A 362 6.10 18.46 15.97
N VAL A 363 4.87 18.79 16.37
CA VAL A 363 3.70 18.85 15.48
C VAL A 363 3.17 20.28 15.47
N HIS A 364 3.09 20.86 14.27
CA HIS A 364 2.59 22.20 14.03
C HIS A 364 1.23 22.11 13.33
N THR A 365 0.30 22.97 13.70
CA THR A 365 -1.05 23.03 13.11
C THR A 365 -1.19 24.28 12.25
N GLU A 366 -2.11 24.32 11.28
CA GLU A 366 -2.30 25.50 10.40
C GLU A 366 -2.83 26.75 11.11
N SER A 367 -3.28 26.64 12.37
CA SER A 367 -3.74 27.80 13.14
C SER A 367 -2.59 28.77 13.44
N ARG A 368 -2.78 30.06 13.08
CA ARG A 368 -1.78 31.14 13.28
C ARG A 368 -1.39 31.39 14.75
N HIS A 369 -2.16 30.86 15.70
CA HIS A 369 -1.93 31.00 17.15
C HIS A 369 -1.62 29.65 17.82
N GLY A 370 -1.37 28.60 17.04
CA GLY A 370 -1.14 27.25 17.57
C GLY A 370 0.24 27.10 18.22
N HIS A 371 0.27 26.65 19.47
CA HIS A 371 1.50 26.21 20.12
C HIS A 371 2.01 24.91 19.47
N THR A 372 3.34 24.78 19.35
CA THR A 372 3.97 23.52 18.93
C THR A 372 3.61 22.41 19.92
N LEU A 373 3.02 21.32 19.42
CA LEU A 373 2.73 20.13 20.22
C LEU A 373 3.94 19.20 20.17
N VAL A 374 4.25 18.52 21.29
CA VAL A 374 5.35 17.54 21.37
C VAL A 374 4.79 16.20 21.83
N THR A 375 5.13 15.14 21.09
CA THR A 375 4.62 13.78 21.31
C THR A 375 5.67 12.73 20.94
N ASP A 376 5.55 11.51 21.47
CA ASP A 376 6.39 10.39 21.02
C ASP A 376 5.90 9.89 19.65
N ARG A 377 4.58 9.83 19.48
CA ARG A 377 3.93 9.28 18.29
C ARG A 377 2.85 10.23 17.75
N LEU A 378 2.76 10.31 16.42
CA LEU A 378 1.65 10.95 15.71
C LEU A 378 0.94 9.88 14.89
N LEU A 379 -0.29 9.54 15.28
CA LEU A 379 -1.16 8.65 14.51
C LEU A 379 -1.90 9.48 13.48
N VAL A 380 -1.91 9.02 12.23
CA VAL A 380 -2.54 9.74 11.13
C VAL A 380 -3.59 8.87 10.44
N CYS A 381 -4.72 9.46 10.03
CA CYS A 381 -5.75 8.76 9.27
C CYS A 381 -6.37 9.69 8.21
N GLY A 382 -6.03 9.47 6.94
CA GLY A 382 -6.52 10.24 5.79
C GLY A 382 -7.78 9.64 5.12
N GLY A 383 -8.45 8.71 5.78
CA GLY A 383 -9.56 7.94 5.22
C GLY A 383 -9.09 6.76 4.36
N TRP A 384 -9.98 6.25 3.51
CA TRP A 384 -9.86 4.91 2.93
C TRP A 384 -9.98 4.89 1.41
N GLN A 385 -9.07 4.18 0.76
CA GLN A 385 -9.07 3.89 -0.67
C GLN A 385 -9.26 2.38 -0.87
N PRO A 386 -10.34 1.89 -1.51
CA PRO A 386 -10.45 0.49 -1.92
C PRO A 386 -9.16 0.02 -2.59
N ASP A 387 -8.62 -1.14 -2.17
CA ASP A 387 -7.41 -1.69 -2.76
C ASP A 387 -7.74 -2.33 -4.11
N LEU A 388 -7.65 -1.51 -5.15
CA LEU A 388 -7.89 -1.90 -6.54
C LEU A 388 -6.63 -2.38 -7.25
N THR A 389 -5.51 -2.59 -6.54
CA THR A 389 -4.22 -2.91 -7.17
C THR A 389 -4.32 -4.18 -8.04
N LEU A 390 -4.85 -5.27 -7.47
CA LEU A 390 -5.04 -6.52 -8.22
C LEU A 390 -6.14 -6.40 -9.28
N TRP A 391 -7.17 -5.57 -9.03
CA TRP A 391 -8.23 -5.33 -9.99
C TRP A 391 -7.70 -4.65 -11.27
N HIS A 392 -6.88 -3.61 -11.12
CA HIS A 392 -6.23 -2.94 -12.26
C HIS A 392 -5.25 -3.87 -12.99
N ILE A 393 -4.45 -4.65 -12.25
CA ILE A 393 -3.56 -5.66 -12.85
C ILE A 393 -4.36 -6.68 -13.69
N ALA A 394 -5.53 -7.10 -13.20
CA ALA A 394 -6.39 -8.06 -13.87
C ALA A 394 -7.08 -7.54 -15.14
N GLY A 395 -7.05 -6.23 -15.43
CA GLY A 395 -7.80 -5.65 -16.54
C GLY A 395 -8.98 -4.76 -16.14
N GLY A 396 -9.27 -4.66 -14.84
CA GLY A 396 -10.46 -3.99 -14.34
C GLY A 396 -10.36 -2.46 -14.41
N SER A 397 -11.50 -1.80 -14.68
CA SER A 397 -11.57 -0.34 -14.75
C SER A 397 -12.01 0.31 -13.44
N SER A 398 -11.77 1.60 -13.29
CA SER A 398 -12.21 2.36 -12.11
C SER A 398 -12.50 3.80 -12.50
N ALA A 399 -13.24 4.53 -11.67
CA ALA A 399 -13.41 5.97 -11.80
C ALA A 399 -13.35 6.66 -10.44
N TRP A 400 -13.13 7.97 -10.46
CA TRP A 400 -13.20 8.80 -9.27
C TRP A 400 -14.66 8.98 -8.83
N ASN A 401 -14.96 8.61 -7.59
CA ASN A 401 -16.21 8.96 -6.93
C ASN A 401 -16.00 10.29 -6.19
N ALA A 402 -16.63 11.37 -6.67
CA ALA A 402 -16.49 12.70 -6.09
C ALA A 402 -17.08 12.81 -4.67
N ASP A 403 -18.23 12.17 -4.44
CA ASP A 403 -18.94 12.21 -3.15
C ASP A 403 -18.13 11.53 -2.04
N ARG A 404 -17.51 10.38 -2.37
CA ARG A 404 -16.67 9.60 -1.44
C ARG A 404 -15.19 9.96 -1.52
N CYS A 405 -14.82 10.86 -2.43
CA CYS A 405 -13.45 11.33 -2.66
C CYS A 405 -12.41 10.20 -2.79
N ARG A 406 -12.67 9.20 -3.63
CA ARG A 406 -11.78 8.03 -3.83
C ARG A 406 -12.01 7.35 -5.19
N LEU A 407 -11.09 6.48 -5.60
CA LEU A 407 -11.30 5.59 -6.74
C LEU A 407 -12.21 4.41 -6.36
N GLU A 408 -13.18 4.11 -7.20
CA GLU A 408 -14.06 2.93 -7.10
C GLU A 408 -14.03 2.12 -8.39
N ALA A 409 -14.14 0.79 -8.28
CA ALA A 409 -14.14 -0.10 -9.43
C ALA A 409 -15.37 0.13 -10.32
N GLN A 410 -15.22 -0.09 -11.61
CA GLN A 410 -16.27 -0.02 -12.61
C GLN A 410 -16.26 -1.26 -13.50
N GLY A 411 -17.42 -1.56 -14.08
CA GLY A 411 -17.54 -2.70 -14.98
C GLY A 411 -17.42 -4.05 -14.26
N ARG A 412 -17.14 -5.08 -15.04
CA ARG A 412 -17.11 -6.48 -14.60
C ARG A 412 -15.99 -7.20 -15.36
N LEU A 413 -15.43 -8.22 -14.72
CA LEU A 413 -14.57 -9.21 -15.37
C LEU A 413 -15.29 -10.56 -15.27
N ASP A 414 -15.14 -11.42 -16.28
CA ASP A 414 -15.92 -12.66 -16.39
C ASP A 414 -15.60 -13.66 -15.27
N SER A 415 -14.32 -13.83 -14.95
CA SER A 415 -13.83 -14.80 -13.96
C SER A 415 -13.30 -14.15 -12.67
N ILE A 416 -13.41 -12.83 -12.52
CA ILE A 416 -12.84 -12.09 -11.38
C ILE A 416 -13.89 -11.16 -10.79
N ALA A 417 -14.15 -11.28 -9.49
CA ALA A 417 -15.08 -10.43 -8.74
C ALA A 417 -14.38 -9.74 -7.57
N LEU A 418 -14.92 -8.59 -7.15
CA LEU A 418 -14.51 -7.88 -5.94
C LEU A 418 -15.48 -8.19 -4.80
N ALA A 419 -14.97 -8.23 -3.57
CA ALA A 419 -15.77 -8.34 -2.35
C ALA A 419 -15.23 -7.45 -1.24
N GLY A 420 -16.09 -7.11 -0.27
CA GLY A 420 -15.70 -6.29 0.87
C GLY A 420 -15.41 -4.84 0.52
N SER A 421 -14.50 -4.22 1.28
CA SER A 421 -14.11 -2.83 1.05
C SER A 421 -13.39 -2.60 -0.28
N ALA A 422 -12.82 -3.64 -0.89
CA ALA A 422 -12.28 -3.56 -2.25
C ALA A 422 -13.40 -3.35 -3.29
N ALA A 423 -14.60 -3.87 -3.02
CA ALA A 423 -15.81 -3.61 -3.82
C ALA A 423 -16.54 -2.31 -3.45
N GLY A 424 -16.01 -1.53 -2.50
CA GLY A 424 -16.59 -0.25 -2.09
C GLY A 424 -17.57 -0.31 -0.92
N TYR A 425 -17.79 -1.48 -0.31
CA TYR A 425 -18.63 -1.64 0.88
C TYR A 425 -17.88 -1.23 2.16
N PHE A 426 -18.53 -0.47 3.02
CA PHE A 426 -17.88 0.10 4.21
C PHE A 426 -18.13 -0.70 5.48
N THR A 427 -19.37 -1.14 5.68
CA THR A 427 -19.77 -1.81 6.92
C THR A 427 -19.31 -3.26 6.92
N ARG A 428 -19.19 -3.84 8.12
CA ARG A 428 -18.87 -5.26 8.25
C ARG A 428 -19.97 -6.12 7.63
N ARG A 429 -21.25 -5.82 7.88
CA ARG A 429 -22.39 -6.48 7.23
C ARG A 429 -22.28 -6.46 5.71
N GLY A 430 -22.08 -5.29 5.11
CA GLY A 430 -21.92 -5.14 3.67
C GLY A 430 -20.71 -5.93 3.15
N CYS A 431 -19.61 -5.95 3.90
CA CYS A 431 -18.45 -6.76 3.55
C CYS A 431 -18.71 -8.26 3.58
N ILE A 432 -19.43 -8.76 4.59
CA ILE A 432 -19.80 -10.19 4.69
C ILE A 432 -20.75 -10.58 3.56
N GLN A 433 -21.81 -9.80 3.33
CA GLN A 433 -22.81 -10.10 2.31
C GLN A 433 -22.23 -10.03 0.89
N SER A 434 -21.36 -9.05 0.62
CA SER A 434 -20.68 -8.95 -0.68
C SER A 434 -19.73 -10.10 -0.97
N GLY A 435 -19.16 -10.75 0.06
CA GLY A 435 -18.40 -11.98 -0.12
C GLY A 435 -19.22 -13.10 -0.73
N ALA A 436 -20.44 -13.31 -0.26
CA ALA A 436 -21.35 -14.31 -0.80
C ALA A 436 -21.90 -13.90 -2.18
N ASP A 437 -22.27 -12.63 -2.36
CA ASP A 437 -22.75 -12.11 -3.65
C ASP A 437 -21.67 -12.21 -4.76
N ALA A 438 -20.38 -12.05 -4.42
CA ALA A 438 -19.30 -12.27 -5.38
C ALA A 438 -19.28 -13.71 -5.92
N ILE A 439 -19.71 -14.70 -5.15
CA ILE A 439 -19.83 -16.09 -5.61
C ILE A 439 -21.02 -16.24 -6.55
N ASP A 440 -22.18 -15.70 -6.18
CA ASP A 440 -23.36 -15.70 -7.06
C ASP A 440 -23.06 -14.99 -8.39
N GLN A 441 -22.29 -13.90 -8.33
CA GLN A 441 -21.79 -13.19 -9.51
C GLN A 441 -20.97 -14.09 -10.44
N LEU A 442 -19.96 -14.79 -9.90
CA LEU A 442 -19.04 -15.63 -10.67
C LEU A 442 -19.70 -16.92 -11.19
N LEU A 443 -20.84 -17.31 -10.62
CA LEU A 443 -21.63 -18.46 -11.05
C LEU A 443 -22.79 -18.07 -11.98
N GLY A 444 -22.94 -16.77 -12.32
CA GLY A 444 -24.04 -16.29 -13.16
C GLY A 444 -25.43 -16.47 -12.52
N ARG A 445 -25.49 -16.55 -11.19
CA ARG A 445 -26.75 -16.71 -10.44
C ARG A 445 -27.42 -15.36 -10.21
N ALA A 446 -28.70 -15.41 -9.84
CA ALA A 446 -29.42 -14.23 -9.40
C ALA A 446 -28.73 -13.61 -8.18
N ARG A 447 -28.29 -12.36 -8.32
CA ARG A 447 -27.57 -11.64 -7.27
C ARG A 447 -28.52 -11.11 -6.20
N ARG A 448 -28.04 -11.07 -4.97
CA ARG A 448 -28.77 -10.49 -3.83
C ARG A 448 -28.27 -9.07 -3.62
N ALA A 449 -29.19 -8.17 -3.26
CA ALA A 449 -28.80 -6.83 -2.84
C ALA A 449 -27.95 -6.94 -1.56
N VAL A 450 -26.81 -6.25 -1.56
CA VAL A 450 -25.94 -6.15 -0.38
C VAL A 450 -26.44 -4.99 0.47
N ASP A 451 -26.83 -5.29 1.71
CA ASP A 451 -27.16 -4.31 2.75
C ASP A 451 -25.85 -3.77 3.37
N ASP A 452 -25.54 -2.51 3.08
CA ASP A 452 -24.38 -1.78 3.63
C ASP A 452 -24.86 -0.57 4.43
N PRO A 453 -25.43 -0.78 5.64
CA PRO A 453 -26.12 0.27 6.39
C PRO A 453 -25.14 1.27 6.99
N ILE A 454 -24.87 2.34 6.26
CA ILE A 454 -24.10 3.47 6.76
C ILE A 454 -24.96 4.23 7.78
N VAL A 455 -24.38 4.53 8.95
CA VAL A 455 -25.05 5.30 9.99
C VAL A 455 -25.46 6.67 9.42
N ASP A 456 -26.70 7.09 9.71
CA ASP A 456 -27.22 8.37 9.23
C ASP A 456 -26.27 9.53 9.61
N PRO A 457 -25.91 10.42 8.67
CA PRO A 457 -25.07 11.59 8.94
C PRO A 457 -25.55 12.48 10.09
N VAL A 458 -26.84 12.44 10.43
CA VAL A 458 -27.43 13.11 11.61
C VAL A 458 -26.88 12.54 12.92
N HIS A 459 -26.53 11.26 12.95
CA HIS A 459 -26.03 10.55 14.13
C HIS A 459 -24.50 10.35 14.11
N GLU A 460 -23.91 10.20 12.92
CA GLU A 460 -22.48 10.01 12.76
C GLU A 460 -21.98 10.73 11.51
N THR A 461 -21.21 11.80 11.70
CA THR A 461 -20.55 12.54 10.64
C THR A 461 -19.68 11.59 9.81
N PRO A 462 -19.90 11.50 8.49
CA PRO A 462 -19.06 10.67 7.62
C PRO A 462 -17.58 11.03 7.70
N ASP A 463 -16.75 10.12 7.23
CA ASP A 463 -15.34 10.40 7.04
C ASP A 463 -15.17 11.59 6.07
N GLY A 464 -14.31 12.53 6.46
CA GLY A 464 -14.04 13.75 5.72
C GLY A 464 -13.07 13.53 4.55
N PRO A 465 -12.86 14.58 3.73
CA PRO A 465 -11.86 14.53 2.68
C PRO A 465 -10.45 14.33 3.26
N LEU A 466 -9.52 13.91 2.40
CA LEU A 466 -8.11 13.80 2.77
C LEU A 466 -7.60 15.16 3.29
N ALA A 467 -7.05 15.18 4.51
CA ALA A 467 -6.44 16.39 5.06
C ALA A 467 -5.16 16.73 4.30
N ILE A 468 -5.10 17.93 3.74
CA ILE A 468 -3.97 18.44 2.96
C ILE A 468 -3.59 19.81 3.53
N ALA A 469 -2.37 19.92 4.05
CA ALA A 469 -1.81 21.16 4.53
C ALA A 469 -1.33 22.05 3.37
N SER A 470 -1.22 23.34 3.66
CA SER A 470 -0.52 24.31 2.81
C SER A 470 0.95 23.92 2.64
N PRO A 471 1.56 24.11 1.45
CA PRO A 471 2.98 23.87 1.27
C PRO A 471 3.82 24.71 2.23
N VAL A 472 4.89 24.11 2.76
CA VAL A 472 5.88 24.81 3.58
C VAL A 472 7.16 24.98 2.76
N SER A 473 7.75 26.18 2.76
CA SER A 473 8.95 26.49 1.95
C SER A 473 10.23 25.80 2.44
N GLU A 474 10.30 25.51 3.74
CA GLU A 474 11.42 24.83 4.39
C GLU A 474 10.88 23.76 5.34
N GLY A 475 11.46 22.56 5.32
CA GLY A 475 11.02 21.47 6.20
C GLY A 475 11.32 20.08 5.65
N ALA A 476 10.86 19.06 6.37
CA ALA A 476 10.94 17.68 5.91
C ALA A 476 10.07 17.47 4.65
N PRO A 477 10.44 16.55 3.75
CA PRO A 477 9.66 16.25 2.55
C PRO A 477 8.21 15.87 2.86
N THR A 478 7.33 16.12 1.88
CA THR A 478 5.90 15.77 1.95
C THR A 478 5.62 14.63 0.98
N TYR A 479 5.20 13.47 1.48
CA TYR A 479 4.95 12.28 0.67
C TYR A 479 3.46 12.11 0.34
N LEU A 480 3.16 11.47 -0.80
CA LEU A 480 1.79 11.22 -1.24
C LEU A 480 1.19 9.92 -0.69
N ASP A 481 2.03 8.98 -0.26
CA ASP A 481 1.62 7.69 0.29
C ASP A 481 2.62 7.18 1.34
N ALA A 482 2.13 6.29 2.22
CA ALA A 482 2.91 5.66 3.28
C ALA A 482 3.66 4.39 2.83
N GLY A 483 3.39 3.90 1.61
CA GLY A 483 3.93 2.66 1.06
C GLY A 483 5.41 2.69 0.68
N ILE A 484 5.79 1.77 -0.21
CA ILE A 484 7.18 1.61 -0.67
C ILE A 484 7.64 2.75 -1.58
N GLY A 485 6.71 3.42 -2.26
CA GLY A 485 6.99 4.61 -3.06
C GLY A 485 7.41 5.78 -2.17
N LEU A 486 8.33 6.60 -2.67
CA LEU A 486 8.76 7.84 -1.99
C LEU A 486 8.37 9.07 -2.82
N LEU A 487 7.26 8.97 -3.57
CA LEU A 487 6.75 10.06 -4.38
C LEU A 487 6.34 11.23 -3.46
N GLN A 488 6.89 12.39 -3.76
CA GLN A 488 6.66 13.61 -3.00
C GLN A 488 5.62 14.49 -3.68
N ARG A 489 4.97 15.34 -2.88
CA ARG A 489 4.21 16.48 -3.38
C ARG A 489 5.17 17.36 -4.20
N PRO A 490 4.85 17.71 -5.46
CA PRO A 490 5.66 18.61 -6.24
C PRO A 490 5.80 19.98 -5.57
N ALA A 491 7.01 20.55 -5.60
CA ALA A 491 7.23 21.91 -5.11
C ALA A 491 6.45 22.92 -5.97
N GLU A 492 5.84 23.93 -5.33
CA GLU A 492 5.23 25.02 -6.08
C GLU A 492 6.32 25.79 -6.83
N ALA A 493 6.15 25.99 -8.14
CA ALA A 493 7.06 26.82 -8.91
C ALA A 493 7.08 28.24 -8.31
N ALA A 494 8.24 28.69 -7.86
CA ALA A 494 8.39 30.01 -7.27
C ALA A 494 7.79 31.06 -8.21
N ARG A 495 6.75 31.78 -7.76
CA ARG A 495 6.19 32.93 -8.47
C ARG A 495 7.27 33.99 -8.61
N LYS A 496 8.04 33.94 -9.71
CA LYS A 496 8.87 35.08 -10.11
C LYS A 496 7.92 36.25 -10.31
N ARG A 497 8.01 37.28 -9.45
CA ARG A 497 7.37 38.58 -9.65
C ARG A 497 7.80 39.12 -11.01
N ARG A 498 7.02 38.84 -12.06
CA ARG A 498 7.16 39.47 -13.37
C ARG A 498 5.88 40.26 -13.64
N PHE A 499 6.10 41.44 -14.21
CA PHE A 499 5.18 42.55 -14.36
C PHE A 499 3.76 42.16 -14.79
N ALA A 500 2.80 42.83 -14.14
CA ALA A 500 1.37 42.60 -14.25
C ALA A 500 0.78 43.11 -15.57
N PHE A 501 1.05 42.46 -16.71
CA PHE A 501 0.27 42.68 -17.95
C PHE A 501 0.06 41.42 -18.80
N TRP A 502 0.46 40.24 -18.32
CA TRP A 502 0.12 38.98 -18.96
C TRP A 502 -0.50 38.06 -17.92
N ARG A 503 -1.75 37.63 -18.13
CA ARG A 503 -2.31 36.50 -17.39
C ARG A 503 -1.36 35.33 -17.64
N PRO A 504 -0.69 34.76 -16.62
CA PRO A 504 0.00 33.51 -16.85
C PRO A 504 -1.09 32.50 -17.20
N ALA A 505 -0.88 31.73 -18.27
CA ALA A 505 -1.58 30.46 -18.41
C ALA A 505 -1.48 29.76 -17.06
N ARG A 506 -2.58 29.19 -16.55
CA ARG A 506 -2.55 28.36 -15.34
C ARG A 506 -1.57 27.22 -15.60
N GLY A 507 -0.29 27.45 -15.25
CA GLY A 507 0.74 26.44 -15.24
C GLY A 507 0.39 25.52 -14.09
N GLY A 508 -0.49 24.56 -14.36
CA GLY A 508 -0.76 23.46 -13.46
C GLY A 508 0.57 22.82 -13.10
N LEU A 509 0.74 22.52 -11.81
CA LEU A 509 1.73 21.58 -11.31
C LEU A 509 1.86 20.45 -12.33
N THR A 510 3.09 20.11 -12.75
CA THR A 510 3.35 19.06 -13.75
C THR A 510 2.44 17.89 -13.43
N LEU A 511 1.47 17.63 -14.32
CA LEU A 511 0.38 16.74 -14.01
C LEU A 511 1.00 15.38 -13.66
N LEU A 512 0.69 14.84 -12.49
CA LEU A 512 1.12 13.50 -12.13
C LEU A 512 0.56 12.48 -13.14
N SER A 513 -0.51 12.84 -13.86
CA SER A 513 -1.02 12.08 -15.01
C SER A 513 -0.07 12.02 -16.22
N GLU A 514 0.91 12.91 -16.31
CA GLU A 514 1.96 12.93 -17.35
C GLU A 514 3.28 12.32 -16.86
N ALA A 515 3.33 11.89 -15.59
CA ALA A 515 4.52 11.34 -14.99
C ALA A 515 4.64 9.84 -15.35
N PRO A 516 5.78 9.39 -15.89
CA PRO A 516 5.91 8.07 -16.51
C PRO A 516 6.03 6.93 -15.49
N GLN A 517 6.16 7.24 -14.20
CA GLN A 517 6.38 6.22 -13.18
C GLN A 517 5.11 5.41 -12.85
N PRO A 518 5.26 4.17 -12.38
CA PRO A 518 4.19 3.48 -11.68
C PRO A 518 3.73 4.28 -10.47
N LEU A 519 2.44 4.16 -10.15
CA LEU A 519 1.81 4.82 -9.01
C LEU A 519 1.07 3.79 -8.18
N ALA A 520 1.15 3.90 -6.86
CA ALA A 520 0.20 3.22 -5.99
C ALA A 520 -1.20 3.84 -6.15
N VAL A 521 -2.24 3.06 -5.88
CA VAL A 521 -3.63 3.56 -5.95
C VAL A 521 -3.87 4.76 -5.02
N ASN A 522 -3.21 4.78 -3.85
CA ASN A 522 -3.21 5.93 -2.94
C ASN A 522 -2.54 7.18 -3.52
N GLU A 523 -1.46 7.02 -4.29
CA GLU A 523 -0.76 8.13 -4.95
C GLU A 523 -1.63 8.73 -6.05
N VAL A 524 -2.39 7.91 -6.78
CA VAL A 524 -3.39 8.40 -7.76
C VAL A 524 -4.48 9.20 -7.04
N ALA A 525 -5.05 8.67 -5.95
CA ALA A 525 -6.07 9.37 -5.19
C ALA A 525 -5.55 10.70 -4.60
N ALA A 526 -4.36 10.70 -3.99
CA ALA A 526 -3.69 11.90 -3.52
C ALA A 526 -3.43 12.90 -4.65
N GLY A 527 -3.06 12.41 -5.83
CA GLY A 527 -2.89 13.21 -7.04
C GLY A 527 -4.17 13.92 -7.47
N VAL A 528 -5.33 13.25 -7.41
CA VAL A 528 -6.63 13.89 -7.66
C VAL A 528 -6.94 14.96 -6.61
N ASN A 529 -6.77 14.64 -5.32
CA ASN A 529 -7.03 15.58 -4.24
C ASN A 529 -6.12 16.82 -4.29
N LEU A 530 -4.90 16.69 -4.82
CA LEU A 530 -3.96 17.81 -5.04
C LEU A 530 -4.17 18.55 -6.37
N GLY A 531 -5.09 18.09 -7.23
CA GLY A 531 -5.27 18.63 -8.58
C GLY A 531 -4.11 18.32 -9.54
N LEU A 532 -3.30 17.31 -9.23
CA LEU A 532 -2.22 16.80 -10.09
C LEU A 532 -2.72 15.80 -11.13
N ILE A 533 -3.88 15.20 -10.90
CA ILE A 533 -4.57 14.28 -11.80
C ILE A 533 -6.01 14.76 -11.93
N PRO A 534 -6.52 15.05 -13.15
CA PRO A 534 -7.93 15.35 -13.33
C PRO A 534 -8.80 14.17 -12.85
N ALA A 535 -9.92 14.46 -12.17
CA ALA A 535 -10.76 13.43 -11.56
C ALA A 535 -11.30 12.44 -12.60
N GLU A 536 -11.67 12.95 -13.78
CA GLU A 536 -12.12 12.19 -14.94
C GLU A 536 -11.03 11.27 -15.51
N ALA A 537 -9.75 11.65 -15.39
CA ALA A 537 -8.61 10.88 -15.85
C ALA A 537 -8.08 9.91 -14.79
N ALA A 538 -8.52 10.01 -13.53
CA ALA A 538 -8.01 9.20 -12.43
C ALA A 538 -8.17 7.69 -12.70
N GLY A 539 -9.29 7.32 -13.32
CA GLY A 539 -9.59 5.94 -13.67
C GLY A 539 -8.60 5.33 -14.66
N ILE A 540 -8.27 6.07 -15.72
CA ILE A 540 -7.36 5.61 -16.77
C ILE A 540 -5.91 5.63 -16.28
N VAL A 541 -5.54 6.65 -15.50
CA VAL A 541 -4.22 6.72 -14.84
C VAL A 541 -4.04 5.55 -13.87
N ALA A 542 -5.05 5.21 -13.07
CA ALA A 542 -4.96 4.07 -12.17
C ALA A 542 -4.76 2.75 -12.94
N GLN A 543 -5.55 2.51 -13.98
CA GLN A 543 -5.41 1.33 -14.83
C GLN A 543 -4.02 1.21 -15.44
N GLU A 544 -3.42 2.30 -15.90
CA GLU A 544 -2.06 2.27 -16.45
C GLU A 544 -0.99 2.10 -15.38
N ARG A 545 -1.03 2.94 -14.35
CA ARG A 545 0.13 3.18 -13.48
C ARG A 545 0.20 2.22 -12.32
N VAL A 546 -0.96 1.82 -11.80
CA VAL A 546 -1.05 0.81 -10.73
C VAL A 546 -0.73 -0.56 -11.29
N ALA A 547 -1.26 -0.88 -12.48
CA ALA A 547 -1.01 -2.16 -13.11
C ALA A 547 0.40 -2.30 -13.74
N SER A 548 1.12 -1.19 -13.96
CA SER A 548 2.54 -1.22 -14.38
C SER A 548 3.53 -1.44 -13.24
N VAL A 549 3.08 -1.41 -11.98
CA VAL A 549 3.94 -1.64 -10.81
C VAL A 549 4.73 -2.96 -10.91
N PRO A 550 4.14 -4.10 -11.30
CA PRO A 550 4.87 -5.35 -11.51
C PRO A 550 5.93 -5.26 -12.63
N LEU A 551 5.64 -4.52 -13.72
CA LEU A 551 6.53 -4.37 -14.89
C LEU A 551 7.76 -3.53 -14.56
N SER A 552 7.59 -2.48 -13.75
CA SER A 552 8.69 -1.59 -13.42
C SER A 552 9.87 -2.31 -12.76
N VAL A 553 9.65 -3.31 -11.91
CA VAL A 553 10.67 -3.89 -11.01
C VAL A 553 11.73 -4.74 -11.74
N GLN A 554 11.53 -5.13 -12.99
CA GLN A 554 12.46 -5.99 -13.77
C GLN A 554 13.82 -5.36 -14.14
N GLN A 555 14.07 -4.08 -13.84
CA GLN A 555 15.16 -3.30 -14.44
C GLN A 555 16.54 -3.38 -13.74
N GLU A 556 16.71 -4.16 -12.67
CA GLU A 556 18.06 -4.44 -12.12
C GLU A 556 18.50 -5.86 -12.47
N LEU A 557 18.87 -6.08 -13.73
CA LEU A 557 19.80 -7.14 -14.09
C LEU A 557 20.97 -6.49 -14.84
N PRO A 558 22.14 -6.30 -14.20
CA PRO A 558 23.36 -5.88 -14.88
C PRO A 558 23.99 -7.03 -15.68
N ASP A 559 23.31 -8.16 -15.86
CA ASP A 559 23.81 -9.25 -16.68
C ASP A 559 23.15 -9.20 -18.08
N PRO A 560 23.84 -8.65 -19.10
CA PRO A 560 23.35 -8.62 -20.47
C PRO A 560 23.12 -10.02 -21.08
N GLY A 561 23.55 -11.10 -20.40
CA GLY A 561 23.44 -12.48 -20.89
C GLY A 561 22.10 -13.19 -20.65
N ASN A 562 21.18 -12.63 -19.85
CA ASN A 562 19.96 -13.35 -19.43
C ASN A 562 18.66 -12.59 -19.74
N TRP A 563 18.61 -11.94 -20.91
CA TRP A 563 17.42 -11.27 -21.39
C TRP A 563 16.35 -12.27 -21.85
N VAL A 564 15.14 -12.17 -21.31
CA VAL A 564 13.98 -12.97 -21.74
C VAL A 564 13.04 -12.09 -22.56
N PRO A 565 12.62 -12.49 -23.77
CA PRO A 565 11.60 -11.79 -24.54
C PRO A 565 10.30 -11.63 -23.73
N ILE A 566 9.61 -10.50 -23.87
CA ILE A 566 8.28 -10.33 -23.25
C ILE A 566 7.37 -11.37 -23.86
N LYS A 567 6.88 -12.30 -23.04
CA LYS A 567 5.86 -13.23 -23.52
C LYS A 567 4.52 -12.47 -23.58
N PRO A 568 3.65 -12.73 -24.57
CA PRO A 568 2.31 -12.14 -24.59
C PRO A 568 1.54 -12.34 -23.27
N THR A 569 1.82 -13.44 -22.56
CA THR A 569 1.26 -13.75 -21.23
C THR A 569 1.70 -12.82 -20.11
N GLU A 570 2.75 -12.03 -20.32
CA GLU A 570 3.30 -11.06 -19.36
C GLU A 570 2.74 -9.66 -19.57
N ILE A 571 2.07 -9.41 -20.70
CA ILE A 571 1.40 -8.14 -20.98
C ILE A 571 0.12 -8.09 -20.14
N PRO A 572 -0.04 -7.08 -19.27
CA PRO A 572 -1.28 -6.91 -18.52
C PRO A 572 -2.51 -6.85 -19.43
N ALA A 573 -3.59 -7.55 -19.05
CA ALA A 573 -4.79 -7.66 -19.86
C ALA A 573 -5.42 -6.30 -20.20
N TYR A 574 -5.32 -5.29 -19.31
CA TYR A 574 -5.83 -3.94 -19.58
C TYR A 574 -5.12 -3.26 -20.76
N LEU A 575 -3.82 -3.51 -20.96
CA LEU A 575 -3.08 -2.91 -22.07
C LEU A 575 -3.55 -3.47 -23.41
N ILE A 576 -3.85 -4.77 -23.45
CA ILE A 576 -4.46 -5.42 -24.61
C ILE A 576 -5.89 -4.88 -24.84
N GLY A 577 -6.69 -4.77 -23.78
CA GLY A 577 -8.04 -4.20 -23.86
C GLY A 577 -8.04 -2.75 -24.38
N ARG A 578 -7.04 -1.96 -24.01
CA ARG A 578 -6.92 -0.55 -24.41
C ARG A 578 -6.41 -0.35 -25.83
N TYR A 579 -5.30 -0.99 -26.18
CA TYR A 579 -4.63 -0.78 -27.46
C TYR A 579 -5.11 -1.76 -28.55
N GLY A 580 -5.98 -2.68 -28.18
CA GLY A 580 -6.60 -3.68 -29.04
C GLY A 580 -5.93 -5.05 -28.94
N PRO A 581 -6.66 -6.14 -29.28
CA PRO A 581 -6.15 -7.50 -29.24
C PRO A 581 -4.94 -7.74 -30.17
N GLU A 582 -4.82 -6.92 -31.22
CA GLU A 582 -3.74 -6.95 -32.21
C GLU A 582 -2.57 -5.99 -31.88
N ALA A 583 -2.55 -5.42 -30.66
CA ALA A 583 -1.47 -4.52 -30.25
C ALA A 583 -0.11 -5.23 -30.36
N ARG A 584 0.89 -4.51 -30.88
CA ARG A 584 2.21 -5.06 -31.19
C ARG A 584 3.23 -4.56 -30.21
N ILE A 585 4.13 -5.45 -29.82
CA ILE A 585 5.36 -5.06 -29.13
C ILE A 585 6.30 -4.49 -30.20
N VAL A 586 6.78 -3.28 -29.96
CA VAL A 586 7.66 -2.54 -30.88
C VAL A 586 8.83 -1.94 -30.13
N ARG A 587 9.86 -1.54 -30.85
CA ARG A 587 10.98 -0.78 -30.30
C ARG A 587 10.69 0.71 -30.42
N ILE A 588 10.98 1.48 -29.37
CA ILE A 588 10.81 2.93 -29.34
C ILE A 588 12.19 3.57 -29.27
N VAL A 589 12.56 4.27 -30.34
CA VAL A 589 13.87 4.88 -30.50
C VAL A 589 13.75 6.39 -30.33
N PRO A 590 14.20 6.98 -29.20
CA PRO A 590 14.17 8.43 -29.03
C PRO A 590 15.17 9.11 -29.98
N ASN A 591 14.80 10.28 -30.50
CA ASN A 591 15.65 11.07 -31.40
C ASN A 591 16.85 11.70 -30.69
N GLU A 592 16.87 11.68 -29.36
CA GLU A 592 17.96 12.11 -28.51
C GLU A 592 18.42 10.94 -27.61
N ALA A 593 19.70 10.94 -27.22
CA ALA A 593 20.24 9.91 -26.33
C ALA A 593 19.57 10.00 -24.94
N ARG A 594 18.59 9.14 -24.72
CA ARG A 594 17.77 9.11 -23.51
C ARG A 594 17.24 7.71 -23.25
N ILE A 595 17.17 7.34 -21.98
CA ILE A 595 16.48 6.12 -21.54
C ILE A 595 15.04 6.50 -21.26
N LEU A 596 14.09 5.87 -21.97
CA LEU A 596 12.67 6.06 -21.74
C LEU A 596 12.20 5.20 -20.56
N GLU A 597 11.53 5.84 -19.59
CA GLU A 597 10.99 5.15 -18.41
C GLU A 597 9.80 4.23 -18.77
N PRO A 598 9.75 2.99 -18.23
CA PRO A 598 8.57 2.13 -18.29
C PRO A 598 7.32 2.85 -17.77
N GLY A 599 6.22 2.73 -18.51
CA GLY A 599 4.98 3.44 -18.29
C GLY A 599 4.86 4.72 -19.12
N ALA A 600 5.93 5.30 -19.68
CA ALA A 600 5.80 6.52 -20.48
C ALA A 600 4.78 6.35 -21.63
N LEU A 601 3.84 7.29 -21.77
CA LEU A 601 2.80 7.21 -22.79
C LEU A 601 3.34 7.65 -24.13
N ILE A 602 2.94 6.89 -25.15
CA ILE A 602 3.28 7.11 -26.55
C ILE A 602 2.07 7.74 -27.21
N PHE A 603 2.26 8.92 -27.78
CA PHE A 603 1.26 9.72 -28.45
C PHE A 603 1.56 9.82 -29.94
N PRO A 604 0.53 10.01 -30.78
CA PRO A 604 0.72 10.18 -32.22
C PRO A 604 1.49 11.47 -32.54
N ASN A 605 1.40 12.51 -31.70
CA ASN A 605 2.09 13.79 -31.87
C ASN A 605 2.17 14.57 -30.55
N SER A 606 2.74 15.78 -30.58
CA SER A 606 2.91 16.66 -29.42
C SER A 606 1.65 17.41 -28.97
N ASP A 607 0.60 17.40 -29.78
CA ASP A 607 -0.65 18.13 -29.50
C ASP A 607 -1.57 17.31 -28.61
N ALA A 608 -1.52 15.99 -28.75
CA ALA A 608 -2.19 15.04 -27.88
C ALA A 608 -1.54 15.06 -26.48
N ARG A 609 -2.38 15.31 -25.46
CA ARG A 609 -1.89 15.47 -24.09
C ARG A 609 -2.66 14.62 -23.09
N HIS A 610 -3.90 14.29 -23.41
CA HIS A 610 -4.76 13.58 -22.49
C HIS A 610 -4.46 12.07 -22.57
N PRO A 611 -4.35 11.34 -21.43
CA PRO A 611 -3.92 9.95 -21.44
C PRO A 611 -4.72 9.03 -22.38
N ASP A 612 -6.02 9.25 -22.54
CA ASP A 612 -6.91 8.51 -23.46
C ASP A 612 -6.50 8.62 -24.94
N GLU A 613 -5.81 9.69 -25.33
CA GLU A 613 -5.27 9.89 -26.68
C GLU A 613 -3.98 9.09 -26.93
N ALA A 614 -3.39 8.47 -25.90
CA ALA A 614 -2.19 7.66 -26.05
C ALA A 614 -2.46 6.45 -26.97
N ILE A 615 -1.54 6.20 -27.90
CA ILE A 615 -1.57 5.11 -28.87
C ILE A 615 -0.71 3.91 -28.44
N GLY A 616 0.08 4.08 -27.38
CA GLY A 616 0.88 3.02 -26.79
C GLY A 616 1.50 3.41 -25.46
N VAL A 617 2.27 2.49 -24.89
CA VAL A 617 3.00 2.68 -23.64
C VAL A 617 4.37 2.01 -23.72
N VAL A 618 5.39 2.60 -23.10
CA VAL A 618 6.68 1.94 -22.90
C VAL A 618 6.50 0.83 -21.86
N LEU A 619 6.78 -0.42 -22.21
CA LEU A 619 6.66 -1.57 -21.31
C LEU A 619 7.91 -1.74 -20.44
N ARG A 620 9.09 -1.68 -21.07
CA ARG A 620 10.39 -1.90 -20.43
C ARG A 620 11.53 -1.31 -21.26
N HIS A 621 12.75 -1.43 -20.74
CA HIS A 621 13.99 -1.17 -21.48
C HIS A 621 14.82 -2.46 -21.55
N ASP A 622 15.42 -2.74 -22.70
CA ASP A 622 16.40 -3.81 -22.90
C ASP A 622 17.76 -3.23 -23.37
N PRO A 623 18.85 -4.02 -23.48
CA PRO A 623 20.14 -3.48 -23.92
C PRO A 623 20.12 -2.77 -25.28
N ALA A 624 19.12 -3.08 -26.13
CA ALA A 624 18.94 -2.48 -27.44
C ALA A 624 17.93 -1.30 -27.44
N GLY A 625 17.41 -0.88 -26.28
CA GLY A 625 16.57 0.32 -26.14
C GLY A 625 15.19 0.08 -25.50
N ALA A 626 14.31 1.06 -25.64
CA ALA A 626 12.97 1.00 -25.06
C ALA A 626 12.05 0.08 -25.88
N VAL A 627 11.27 -0.75 -25.19
CA VAL A 627 10.28 -1.66 -25.77
C VAL A 627 8.90 -1.17 -25.35
N GLY A 628 8.02 -0.92 -26.33
CA GLY A 628 6.66 -0.43 -26.11
C GLY A 628 5.60 -1.38 -26.64
N LEU A 629 4.39 -1.28 -26.10
CA LEU A 629 3.18 -1.84 -26.69
C LEU A 629 2.43 -0.72 -27.39
N VAL A 630 2.16 -0.88 -28.69
CA VAL A 630 1.48 0.13 -29.50
C VAL A 630 0.29 -0.52 -30.22
N ALA A 631 -0.81 0.23 -30.32
CA ALA A 631 -1.98 -0.21 -31.08
C ALA A 631 -1.58 -0.60 -32.52
N ALA A 632 -2.16 -1.68 -33.05
CA ALA A 632 -1.78 -2.24 -34.36
C ALA A 632 -1.70 -1.19 -35.48
N ARG A 633 -2.67 -0.26 -35.52
CA ARG A 633 -2.77 0.83 -36.51
C ARG A 633 -1.62 1.84 -36.47
N ALA A 634 -0.90 1.91 -35.35
CA ALA A 634 0.19 2.84 -35.13
C ALA A 634 1.56 2.16 -35.12
N ALA A 635 1.60 0.82 -35.08
CA ALA A 635 2.81 -0.02 -35.05
C ALA A 635 3.48 -0.13 -36.43
N THR A 636 3.63 0.99 -37.13
CA THR A 636 4.32 1.09 -38.41
C THR A 636 5.76 1.52 -38.19
N THR A 637 6.71 0.83 -38.80
CA THR A 637 8.14 1.17 -38.76
C THR A 637 8.37 2.60 -39.25
N ASP A 638 9.30 3.30 -38.61
CA ASP A 638 9.67 4.71 -38.82
C ASP A 638 8.55 5.73 -38.54
N ASN A 639 7.42 5.32 -37.98
CA ASN A 639 6.34 6.23 -37.63
C ASN A 639 6.79 7.19 -36.52
N PRO A 640 6.78 8.52 -36.75
CA PRO A 640 7.15 9.47 -35.71
C PRO A 640 6.10 9.47 -34.62
N VAL A 641 6.56 9.35 -33.38
CA VAL A 641 5.74 9.39 -32.19
C VAL A 641 6.30 10.39 -31.20
N THR A 642 5.45 10.79 -30.26
CA THR A 642 5.87 11.60 -29.11
C THR A 642 5.73 10.78 -27.85
N VAL A 643 6.82 10.62 -27.12
CA VAL A 643 6.80 10.03 -25.79
C VAL A 643 6.79 11.16 -24.78
N ARG A 644 5.81 11.15 -23.86
CA ARG A 644 5.78 12.14 -22.78
C ARG A 644 6.40 11.52 -21.53
N GLU A 645 7.53 12.07 -21.12
CA GLU A 645 8.34 11.57 -20.02
C GLU A 645 8.73 12.72 -19.09
N LYS A 646 8.41 12.60 -17.79
CA LYS A 646 8.72 13.59 -16.74
C LYS A 646 8.24 15.00 -17.12
N GLY A 647 7.08 15.10 -17.77
CA GLY A 647 6.52 16.37 -18.29
C GLY A 647 7.23 16.95 -19.51
N GLN A 648 8.23 16.25 -20.07
CA GLN A 648 8.93 16.63 -21.29
C GLN A 648 8.38 15.86 -22.50
N ILE A 649 8.41 16.50 -23.65
CA ILE A 649 8.08 15.90 -24.94
C ILE A 649 9.38 15.36 -25.53
N VAL A 650 9.46 14.03 -25.67
CA VAL A 650 10.57 13.34 -26.32
C VAL A 650 10.07 12.85 -27.68
N ARG A 651 10.66 13.35 -28.76
CA ARG A 651 10.37 12.82 -30.10
C ARG A 651 11.06 11.47 -30.24
N ALA A 652 10.33 10.48 -30.75
CA ALA A 652 10.82 9.13 -30.96
C ALA A 652 10.25 8.54 -32.26
N GLN A 653 10.76 7.38 -32.66
CA GLN A 653 10.27 6.61 -33.79
C GLN A 653 9.99 5.17 -33.36
N ILE A 654 9.03 4.55 -34.03
CA ILE A 654 8.75 3.12 -33.88
C ILE A 654 9.69 2.34 -34.79
N ALA A 655 10.38 1.34 -34.23
CA ALA A 655 11.20 0.39 -34.97
C ALA A 655 10.70 -1.04 -34.73
N GLU A 656 11.05 -1.95 -35.64
CA GLU A 656 10.75 -3.37 -35.44
C GLU A 656 11.53 -3.92 -34.25
N GLN A 657 10.92 -4.88 -33.56
CA GLN A 657 11.61 -5.62 -32.52
C GLN A 657 12.39 -6.76 -33.19
N ASP A 658 13.72 -6.73 -33.10
CA ASP A 658 14.55 -7.88 -33.50
C ASP A 658 14.06 -9.13 -32.73
N THR A 659 13.64 -10.15 -33.48
CA THR A 659 13.08 -11.41 -32.97
C THR A 659 14.07 -12.26 -32.22
#